data_AF-A0A8C1F556-F1
#
_entry.id   AF-A0A8C1F556-F1
#
_cell.length_a   1.000
_cell.length_b   1.000
_cell.length_c   1.000
_cell.angle_alpha   90.00
_cell.angle_beta   90.00
_cell.angle_gamma   90.00
#
_symmetry.space_group_name_H-M   'P 1'
#
loop_
_entity.id
_entity.type
_entity.pdbx_description
1 polymer ?
#
loop_
_entity_poly.entity_id
_entity_poly.type
_entity_poly.pdbx_seq_one_letter_code
_entity_poly.pdbx_strand_id
1 'polypeptide(L)'
;MIKIPVCVYGGQAELLSECEGGVDSLQSEVSVCVCVCLCVCVCECVSLLQSLLLMAVLSAEVLRWHVRIEELEEELEAERAVRAKVEKQRADLSRELDDLTDKLEEAGGATASQMEMNKKRELELQRLRRELEESSVQAEAVAAALRKRHSDALSELGEQCESLQRTRAKLEKEKQSLRLEVDDLAASLDTLQKAKASTDTQMRKLEELLCDANTRNEDLQKTVNEVTAAKNRLTAENNELTRQMEEMESKGSHLSRSKALLISQHEELKKQFDEEVKAKALLGSSLSVLRQECDTLKEQLEEEQESKQELQRLVSKLNSDVTHWRSRHEADAIQHSDELEEAKKKLLARLQEAEEAAEATQAKCSSLEKTKQRLQGEVEELCVDLEKANNVAAVLDKKQRMLDKQLSDWRQKCEELLSEVESCQKESRQHATELFKLKTTYEESVEQSEALRRENKALQEEITDLTDQLSDGGKSVHELQKMKKKIEMEKEELQASLEESEAALEAEETKVLRLQLEVSQAKADMERRLQEKEEEFEATRKSHQRALESLQASLDVEVKARTEAGRLKKKMESDVNELEVQVDQLNKNNAELMKTVKKLQQQIKELQAQLEEEARVQEELREEQTLLERRCTLLVTEGEESRAALEAAERVRKSLETELHETAEKYNTLDSQFQSVSSGKRKLEVDVQQLTQEHEELQAELRSANDKAKKSACETARVLEELRVEQEHIMHLERVKKSLELQMKDMSGRLEEAEQMAMKGGKKIIQKLEGRVKELELELDSEQKRHAETVKSLRKNERRLKELLFQSEEDQKNQHRMQELVERLQMKMKAYKRQVEEAEEQANVNLTKYRKTVHELDDAEERADIAESALTKIRTKNRGSFGKGYSSGYSTPYPGLVRSPSSVGSEGRGEKVTDEDESISSLIPTYLNSIKKLMID
;
A
#
# COMPACT_ATOMS: atom_id res chain seq x y z
N MET A 1 -123.56 41.84 -8.81
CA MET A 1 -124.78 41.98 -7.98
C MET A 1 -125.07 43.47 -7.95
N ILE A 2 -125.97 44.07 -8.75
CA ILE A 2 -127.42 43.85 -9.03
C ILE A 2 -128.32 44.48 -7.94
N LYS A 3 -129.35 45.25 -8.36
CA LYS A 3 -130.38 46.04 -7.61
C LYS A 3 -129.95 47.49 -7.26
N ILE A 4 -130.70 48.59 -7.50
CA ILE A 4 -132.04 48.89 -8.09
C ILE A 4 -133.24 48.26 -7.32
N PRO A 5 -134.17 49.02 -6.68
CA PRO A 5 -135.03 50.11 -7.22
C PRO A 5 -134.90 51.46 -6.44
N VAL A 6 -135.49 52.65 -6.72
CA VAL A 6 -136.58 53.22 -7.58
C VAL A 6 -137.85 53.70 -6.82
N CYS A 7 -138.28 54.97 -7.07
CA CYS A 7 -139.58 55.65 -6.77
C CYS A 7 -139.94 56.01 -5.30
N VAL A 8 -140.74 57.05 -4.97
CA VAL A 8 -141.20 58.34 -5.60
C VAL A 8 -141.92 59.19 -4.48
N TYR A 9 -142.25 60.51 -4.55
CA TYR A 9 -143.47 61.15 -5.14
C TYR A 9 -143.54 62.68 -4.81
N GLY A 10 -143.83 63.56 -5.79
CA GLY A 10 -144.49 64.89 -5.63
C GLY A 10 -143.70 66.07 -5.01
N GLY A 11 -143.96 67.36 -5.28
CA GLY A 11 -144.90 68.07 -6.19
C GLY A 11 -145.06 69.55 -5.73
N GLN A 12 -145.54 70.55 -6.49
CA GLN A 12 -145.93 70.69 -7.92
C GLN A 12 -146.21 72.19 -8.25
N ALA A 13 -146.17 72.60 -9.54
CA ALA A 13 -146.96 73.71 -10.16
C ALA A 13 -146.71 75.20 -9.79
N GLU A 14 -147.16 76.28 -10.49
CA GLU A 14 -147.48 76.71 -11.91
C GLU A 14 -148.12 78.15 -11.79
N LEU A 15 -148.22 79.14 -12.72
CA LEU A 15 -147.73 79.47 -14.09
C LEU A 15 -148.05 80.97 -14.43
N LEU A 16 -147.20 81.68 -15.23
CA LEU A 16 -147.53 82.91 -16.06
C LEU A 16 -147.95 84.22 -15.31
N SER A 17 -148.26 85.40 -15.91
CA SER A 17 -148.25 85.92 -17.31
C SER A 17 -147.89 87.42 -17.42
N GLU A 18 -147.88 87.95 -18.66
CA GLU A 18 -147.47 89.29 -19.12
C GLU A 18 -148.48 90.46 -18.95
N CYS A 19 -148.01 91.69 -19.22
CA CYS A 19 -148.68 92.89 -19.79
C CYS A 19 -149.96 93.51 -19.18
N GLU A 20 -149.94 94.84 -18.95
CA GLU A 20 -150.55 95.89 -19.82
C GLU A 20 -150.42 97.31 -19.16
N GLY A 21 -150.94 98.38 -19.78
CA GLY A 21 -151.11 99.69 -19.11
C GLY A 21 -151.70 100.83 -19.96
N GLY A 22 -152.36 101.80 -19.28
CA GLY A 22 -152.65 103.14 -19.80
C GLY A 22 -154.11 103.64 -19.72
N VAL A 23 -154.27 104.95 -20.00
CA VAL A 23 -155.49 105.67 -20.50
C VAL A 23 -156.56 106.16 -19.49
N ASP A 24 -156.48 107.46 -19.13
CA ASP A 24 -157.48 108.57 -19.28
C ASP A 24 -158.93 108.48 -18.71
N SER A 25 -159.71 109.55 -18.43
CA SER A 25 -159.52 111.03 -18.24
C SER A 25 -160.84 111.71 -17.72
N LEU A 26 -161.06 113.03 -18.00
CA LEU A 26 -162.22 113.94 -17.71
C LEU A 26 -162.14 114.74 -16.37
N GLN A 27 -162.29 116.10 -16.26
CA GLN A 27 -163.21 117.15 -16.78
C GLN A 27 -164.50 117.36 -15.93
N SER A 28 -165.07 118.56 -15.66
CA SER A 28 -164.81 119.97 -16.09
C SER A 28 -165.61 121.06 -15.29
N GLU A 29 -165.13 122.32 -15.26
CA GLU A 29 -165.90 123.61 -15.42
C GLU A 29 -167.01 124.08 -14.38
N VAL A 30 -167.48 125.36 -14.24
CA VAL A 30 -166.98 126.76 -14.46
C VAL A 30 -167.96 127.83 -13.81
N SER A 31 -167.54 129.11 -13.65
CA SER A 31 -168.37 130.36 -13.43
C SER A 31 -169.02 130.68 -12.05
N VAL A 32 -169.43 131.92 -11.67
CA VAL A 32 -168.93 133.34 -11.84
C VAL A 32 -169.87 134.35 -11.09
N CYS A 33 -169.41 135.59 -10.78
CA CYS A 33 -170.15 136.81 -10.31
C CYS A 33 -170.73 136.87 -8.86
N VAL A 34 -171.07 138.03 -8.22
CA VAL A 34 -170.48 139.42 -8.12
C VAL A 34 -171.28 140.30 -7.10
N CYS A 35 -170.68 141.36 -6.52
CA CYS A 35 -171.23 142.39 -5.57
C CYS A 35 -171.59 141.92 -4.12
N VAL A 36 -171.34 142.61 -2.98
CA VAL A 36 -171.20 144.04 -2.55
C VAL A 36 -172.56 144.68 -2.16
N CYS A 37 -172.79 145.33 -0.99
CA CYS A 37 -171.94 145.74 0.17
C CYS A 37 -172.58 145.31 1.54
N LEU A 38 -172.64 145.98 2.71
CA LEU A 38 -172.38 147.37 3.20
C LEU A 38 -172.04 147.39 4.74
N CYS A 39 -172.01 148.57 5.39
CA CYS A 39 -171.64 148.84 6.81
C CYS A 39 -172.56 148.17 7.88
N VAL A 40 -172.20 148.01 9.17
CA VAL A 40 -171.53 148.93 10.15
C VAL A 40 -170.89 148.13 11.31
N CYS A 41 -169.80 148.49 12.03
CA CYS A 41 -168.58 149.31 11.82
C CYS A 41 -167.63 149.16 13.05
N VAL A 42 -166.30 149.27 12.84
CA VAL A 42 -165.25 149.78 13.78
C VAL A 42 -164.84 148.96 15.04
N CYS A 43 -163.54 149.01 15.38
CA CYS A 43 -162.84 148.35 16.50
C CYS A 43 -162.88 146.79 16.54
N GLU A 44 -162.49 145.99 15.52
CA GLU A 44 -161.35 146.00 14.56
C GLU A 44 -160.09 145.17 14.94
N CYS A 45 -160.08 143.94 14.41
CA CYS A 45 -159.08 143.44 13.45
C CYS A 45 -157.58 143.31 13.79
N VAL A 46 -157.06 143.82 14.90
CA VAL A 46 -155.59 143.73 15.18
C VAL A 46 -155.18 142.35 15.71
N SER A 47 -155.89 141.81 16.72
CA SER A 47 -155.39 140.67 17.51
C SER A 47 -155.40 139.32 16.77
N LEU A 48 -156.46 139.02 16.00
CA LEU A 48 -156.63 137.71 15.36
C LEU A 48 -155.68 137.47 14.18
N LEU A 49 -155.31 138.53 13.46
CA LEU A 49 -154.31 138.45 12.39
C LEU A 49 -152.91 138.09 12.92
N GLN A 50 -152.55 138.60 14.10
CA GLN A 50 -151.24 138.34 14.71
C GLN A 50 -151.10 136.87 15.17
N SER A 51 -152.19 136.23 15.64
CA SER A 51 -152.19 134.81 16.03
C SER A 51 -152.08 133.87 14.82
N LEU A 52 -152.77 134.17 13.71
CA LEU A 52 -152.71 133.36 12.49
C LEU A 52 -151.35 133.50 11.77
N LEU A 53 -150.75 134.69 11.77
CA LEU A 53 -149.41 134.91 11.22
C LEU A 53 -148.35 134.09 12.00
N LEU A 54 -148.48 133.99 13.32
CA LEU A 54 -147.54 133.23 14.15
C LEU A 54 -147.58 131.71 13.85
N MET A 55 -148.77 131.13 13.65
CA MET A 55 -148.88 129.72 13.24
C MET A 55 -148.32 129.47 11.82
N ALA A 56 -148.50 130.40 10.90
CA ALA A 56 -147.94 130.28 9.54
C ALA A 56 -146.40 130.28 9.55
N VAL A 57 -145.78 131.15 10.37
CA VAL A 57 -144.31 131.18 10.55
C VAL A 57 -143.81 129.87 11.18
N LEU A 58 -144.40 129.44 12.29
CA LEU A 58 -143.99 128.20 12.98
C LEU A 58 -144.14 126.96 12.09
N SER A 59 -145.20 126.87 11.29
CA SER A 59 -145.39 125.75 10.36
C SER A 59 -144.35 125.73 9.23
N ALA A 60 -143.87 126.89 8.78
CA ALA A 60 -142.83 126.99 7.77
C ALA A 60 -141.43 126.64 8.33
N GLU A 61 -141.15 126.99 9.58
CA GLU A 61 -139.91 126.60 10.26
C GLU A 61 -139.85 125.10 10.52
N VAL A 62 -140.93 124.48 11.00
CA VAL A 62 -140.99 123.02 11.25
C VAL A 62 -140.76 122.20 9.97
N LEU A 63 -141.28 122.65 8.83
CA LEU A 63 -141.02 122.02 7.52
C LEU A 63 -139.57 122.16 7.07
N ARG A 64 -138.93 123.33 7.28
CA ARG A 64 -137.50 123.51 7.03
C ARG A 64 -136.63 122.59 7.88
N TRP A 65 -136.98 122.39 9.15
CA TRP A 65 -136.23 121.48 10.03
C TRP A 65 -136.41 120.01 9.64
N HIS A 66 -137.58 119.59 9.13
CA HIS A 66 -137.75 118.22 8.63
C HIS A 66 -136.87 117.93 7.40
N VAL A 67 -136.91 118.80 6.37
CA VAL A 67 -136.07 118.61 5.18
C VAL A 67 -134.58 118.60 5.56
N ARG A 68 -134.13 119.45 6.50
CA ARG A 68 -132.74 119.42 6.95
C ARG A 68 -132.38 118.21 7.83
N ILE A 69 -133.35 117.52 8.41
CA ILE A 69 -133.14 116.22 9.07
C ILE A 69 -132.99 115.12 8.02
N GLU A 70 -133.88 115.06 7.02
CA GLU A 70 -133.79 114.09 5.91
C GLU A 70 -132.44 114.21 5.16
N GLU A 71 -132.01 115.43 4.82
CA GLU A 71 -130.68 115.70 4.25
C GLU A 71 -129.52 115.15 5.11
N LEU A 72 -129.61 115.31 6.44
CA LEU A 72 -128.57 114.85 7.38
C LEU A 72 -128.62 113.34 7.62
N GLU A 73 -129.78 112.70 7.46
CA GLU A 73 -129.93 111.25 7.54
C GLU A 73 -129.38 110.58 6.27
N GLU A 74 -129.63 111.13 5.08
CA GLU A 74 -128.97 110.68 3.83
C GLU A 74 -127.44 110.86 3.87
N GLU A 75 -126.94 112.02 4.33
CA GLU A 75 -125.50 112.27 4.54
C GLU A 75 -124.87 111.21 5.49
N LEU A 76 -125.59 110.84 6.56
CA LEU A 76 -125.13 109.85 7.55
C LEU A 76 -125.16 108.41 7.03
N GLU A 77 -126.15 108.02 6.23
CA GLU A 77 -126.18 106.71 5.59
C GLU A 77 -125.11 106.57 4.50
N ALA A 78 -124.83 107.64 3.76
CA ALA A 78 -123.70 107.69 2.83
C ALA A 78 -122.35 107.52 3.57
N GLU A 79 -122.14 108.19 4.71
CA GLU A 79 -120.91 108.03 5.50
C GLU A 79 -120.75 106.59 6.03
N ARG A 80 -121.84 105.97 6.51
CA ARG A 80 -121.86 104.56 6.95
C ARG A 80 -121.48 103.60 5.82
N ALA A 81 -122.06 103.80 4.62
CA ALA A 81 -121.76 102.99 3.45
C ALA A 81 -120.30 103.11 2.97
N VAL A 82 -119.68 104.29 3.15
CA VAL A 82 -118.25 104.50 2.86
C VAL A 82 -117.37 103.83 3.93
N ARG A 83 -117.67 103.98 5.24
CA ARG A 83 -116.92 103.29 6.30
C ARG A 83 -116.88 101.78 6.09
N ALA A 84 -118.03 101.15 5.81
CA ALA A 84 -118.10 99.70 5.58
C ALA A 84 -117.20 99.21 4.42
N LYS A 85 -117.05 100.02 3.35
CA LYS A 85 -116.13 99.71 2.25
C LYS A 85 -114.67 99.83 2.66
N VAL A 86 -114.31 100.88 3.41
CA VAL A 86 -112.94 101.09 3.90
C VAL A 86 -112.54 100.03 4.92
N GLU A 87 -113.44 99.63 5.83
CA GLU A 87 -113.18 98.55 6.78
C GLU A 87 -113.00 97.20 6.09
N LYS A 88 -113.79 96.90 5.05
CA LYS A 88 -113.56 95.71 4.22
C LYS A 88 -112.20 95.75 3.53
N GLN A 89 -111.86 96.85 2.85
CA GLN A 89 -110.55 96.99 2.18
C GLN A 89 -109.39 96.85 3.17
N ARG A 90 -109.53 97.37 4.39
CA ARG A 90 -108.53 97.23 5.45
C ARG A 90 -108.40 95.78 5.94
N ALA A 91 -109.51 95.04 6.04
CA ALA A 91 -109.48 93.62 6.41
C ALA A 91 -108.87 92.76 5.31
N ASP A 92 -109.15 93.06 4.04
CA ASP A 92 -108.61 92.32 2.90
C ASP A 92 -107.10 92.60 2.73
N LEU A 93 -106.65 93.86 2.84
CA LEU A 93 -105.23 94.23 2.88
C LEU A 93 -104.46 93.66 4.09
N SER A 94 -105.13 93.47 5.24
CA SER A 94 -104.50 92.81 6.38
C SER A 94 -104.21 91.35 6.08
N ARG A 95 -105.16 90.63 5.45
CA ARG A 95 -104.92 89.25 5.00
C ARG A 95 -103.79 89.17 3.99
N GLU A 96 -103.72 90.09 3.02
CA GLU A 96 -102.61 90.12 2.06
C GLU A 96 -101.24 90.33 2.73
N LEU A 97 -101.17 91.06 3.84
CA LEU A 97 -99.94 91.18 4.65
C LEU A 97 -99.61 89.92 5.43
N ASP A 98 -100.62 89.26 6.03
CA ASP A 98 -100.44 87.98 6.72
C ASP A 98 -99.95 86.90 5.72
N ASP A 99 -100.64 86.79 4.57
CA ASP A 99 -100.28 85.90 3.44
C ASP A 99 -98.87 86.15 2.90
N LEU A 100 -98.36 87.38 2.95
CA LEU A 100 -96.99 87.70 2.53
C LEU A 100 -95.96 87.44 3.63
N THR A 101 -96.37 87.51 4.90
CA THR A 101 -95.52 87.19 6.05
C THR A 101 -95.27 85.69 6.13
N ASP A 102 -96.31 84.86 6.01
CA ASP A 102 -96.17 83.39 5.99
C ASP A 102 -95.24 82.94 4.85
N LYS A 103 -95.40 83.48 3.64
CA LYS A 103 -94.53 83.19 2.48
C LYS A 103 -93.08 83.64 2.71
N LEU A 104 -92.85 84.70 3.49
CA LEU A 104 -91.51 85.18 3.85
C LEU A 104 -90.86 84.27 4.91
N GLU A 105 -91.63 83.75 5.88
CA GLU A 105 -91.15 82.78 6.86
C GLU A 105 -90.85 81.41 6.22
N GLU A 106 -91.70 80.92 5.31
CA GLU A 106 -91.41 79.71 4.52
C GLU A 106 -90.14 79.86 3.68
N ALA A 107 -89.98 80.99 2.97
CA ALA A 107 -88.77 81.28 2.19
C ALA A 107 -87.52 81.41 3.10
N GLY A 108 -87.67 82.00 4.29
CA GLY A 108 -86.63 82.07 5.31
C GLY A 108 -86.21 80.69 5.82
N GLY A 109 -87.17 79.83 6.15
CA GLY A 109 -86.94 78.46 6.59
C GLY A 109 -86.27 77.59 5.52
N ALA A 110 -86.72 77.69 4.27
CA ALA A 110 -86.08 77.01 3.13
C ALA A 110 -84.63 77.49 2.95
N THR A 111 -84.38 78.80 3.06
CA THR A 111 -83.04 79.39 2.95
C THR A 111 -82.12 78.96 4.11
N ALA A 112 -82.65 78.87 5.34
CA ALA A 112 -81.91 78.38 6.50
C ALA A 112 -81.54 76.89 6.35
N SER A 113 -82.50 76.04 5.91
CA SER A 113 -82.25 74.62 5.64
C SER A 113 -81.20 74.42 4.55
N GLN A 114 -81.25 75.21 3.47
CA GLN A 114 -80.25 75.18 2.41
C GLN A 114 -78.86 75.64 2.89
N MET A 115 -78.77 76.60 3.81
CA MET A 115 -77.51 76.98 4.46
C MET A 115 -76.95 75.88 5.36
N GLU A 116 -77.78 75.14 6.11
CA GLU A 116 -77.30 73.97 6.86
C GLU A 116 -76.82 72.83 5.95
N MET A 117 -77.56 72.56 4.87
CA MET A 117 -77.17 71.56 3.86
C MET A 117 -75.83 71.91 3.22
N ASN A 118 -75.59 73.18 2.91
CA ASN A 118 -74.31 73.63 2.38
C ASN A 118 -73.19 73.56 3.44
N LYS A 119 -73.43 73.94 4.70
CA LYS A 119 -72.44 73.76 5.79
C LYS A 119 -72.06 72.30 6.01
N LYS A 120 -73.02 71.37 5.94
CA LYS A 120 -72.76 69.92 6.03
C LYS A 120 -71.86 69.46 4.87
N ARG A 121 -72.19 69.85 3.63
CA ARG A 121 -71.35 69.59 2.44
C ARG A 121 -69.96 70.21 2.53
N GLU A 122 -69.82 71.42 3.06
CA GLU A 122 -68.51 72.07 3.27
C GLU A 122 -67.65 71.32 4.29
N LEU A 123 -68.25 70.86 5.39
CA LEU A 123 -67.57 70.03 6.40
C LEU A 123 -67.20 68.64 5.86
N GLU A 124 -68.09 68.00 5.09
CA GLU A 124 -67.82 66.73 4.40
C GLU A 124 -66.69 66.88 3.37
N LEU A 125 -66.71 67.94 2.54
CA LEU A 125 -65.62 68.25 1.60
C LEU A 125 -64.29 68.52 2.33
N GLN A 126 -64.30 69.19 3.48
CA GLN A 126 -63.10 69.36 4.31
C GLN A 126 -62.65 68.04 4.97
N ARG A 127 -63.55 67.11 5.28
CA ARG A 127 -63.20 65.79 5.81
C ARG A 127 -62.56 64.92 4.72
N LEU A 128 -63.22 64.83 3.57
CA LEU A 128 -62.76 64.08 2.40
C LEU A 128 -61.42 64.61 1.86
N ARG A 129 -61.16 65.92 1.93
CA ARG A 129 -59.83 66.48 1.59
C ARG A 129 -58.74 66.03 2.54
N ARG A 130 -58.98 66.03 3.86
CA ARG A 130 -58.00 65.51 4.83
C ARG A 130 -57.79 64.01 4.66
N GLU A 131 -58.86 63.23 4.46
CA GLU A 131 -58.77 61.79 4.19
C GLU A 131 -57.98 61.49 2.90
N LEU A 132 -58.13 62.31 1.86
CA LEU A 132 -57.36 62.22 0.62
C LEU A 132 -55.89 62.63 0.80
N GLU A 133 -55.61 63.71 1.54
CA GLU A 133 -54.26 64.17 1.87
C GLU A 133 -53.52 63.13 2.73
N GLU A 134 -54.17 62.58 3.77
CA GLU A 134 -53.65 61.51 4.63
C GLU A 134 -53.42 60.21 3.83
N SER A 135 -54.35 59.83 2.95
CA SER A 135 -54.19 58.68 2.05
C SER A 135 -53.04 58.88 1.05
N SER A 136 -52.85 60.10 0.52
CA SER A 136 -51.74 60.44 -0.36
C SER A 136 -50.39 60.35 0.37
N VAL A 137 -50.30 60.91 1.58
CA VAL A 137 -49.08 60.84 2.42
C VAL A 137 -48.77 59.40 2.81
N GLN A 138 -49.78 58.57 3.12
CA GLN A 138 -49.58 57.14 3.38
C GLN A 138 -49.10 56.39 2.13
N ALA A 139 -49.69 56.66 0.95
CA ALA A 139 -49.26 56.05 -0.30
C ALA A 139 -47.82 56.45 -0.68
N GLU A 140 -47.45 57.72 -0.49
CA GLU A 140 -46.08 58.20 -0.69
C GLU A 140 -45.09 57.58 0.31
N ALA A 141 -45.45 57.45 1.58
CA ALA A 141 -44.63 56.80 2.60
C ALA A 141 -44.41 55.31 2.29
N VAL A 142 -45.44 54.58 1.86
CA VAL A 142 -45.34 53.19 1.42
C VAL A 142 -44.48 53.08 0.16
N ALA A 143 -44.67 53.96 -0.83
CA ALA A 143 -43.86 53.99 -2.03
C ALA A 143 -42.38 54.33 -1.75
N ALA A 144 -42.09 55.22 -0.79
CA ALA A 144 -40.74 55.52 -0.34
C ALA A 144 -40.10 54.32 0.39
N ALA A 145 -40.84 53.64 1.27
CA ALA A 145 -40.38 52.43 1.95
C ALA A 145 -40.10 51.28 0.98
N LEU A 146 -40.94 51.09 -0.05
CA LEU A 146 -40.73 50.10 -1.11
C LEU A 146 -39.52 50.44 -1.98
N ARG A 147 -39.38 51.71 -2.41
CA ARG A 147 -38.17 52.17 -3.14
C ARG A 147 -36.90 51.95 -2.34
N LYS A 148 -36.93 52.23 -1.03
CA LYS A 148 -35.79 51.95 -0.14
C LYS A 148 -35.49 50.46 -0.08
N ARG A 149 -36.48 49.60 0.22
CA ARG A 149 -36.29 48.14 0.25
C ARG A 149 -35.74 47.58 -1.06
N HIS A 150 -36.19 48.08 -2.22
CA HIS A 150 -35.61 47.70 -3.51
C HIS A 150 -34.18 48.20 -3.68
N SER A 151 -33.84 49.40 -3.23
CA SER A 151 -32.45 49.90 -3.25
C SER A 151 -31.54 49.10 -2.33
N ASP A 152 -31.99 48.78 -1.11
CA ASP A 152 -31.26 47.99 -0.12
C ASP A 152 -31.00 46.57 -0.68
N ALA A 153 -32.03 45.91 -1.24
CA ALA A 153 -31.91 44.59 -1.87
C ALA A 153 -31.06 44.58 -3.15
N LEU A 154 -31.07 45.65 -3.96
CA LEU A 154 -30.18 45.78 -5.11
C LEU A 154 -28.72 45.96 -4.68
N SER A 155 -28.45 46.64 -3.55
CA SER A 155 -27.11 46.71 -2.95
C SER A 155 -26.65 45.34 -2.48
N GLU A 156 -27.51 44.61 -1.74
CA GLU A 156 -27.21 43.27 -1.23
C GLU A 156 -26.92 42.28 -2.37
N LEU A 157 -27.75 42.27 -3.43
CA LEU A 157 -27.50 41.46 -4.63
C LEU A 157 -26.21 41.87 -5.37
N GLY A 158 -25.85 43.16 -5.35
CA GLY A 158 -24.58 43.65 -5.88
C GLY A 158 -23.38 43.11 -5.10
N GLU A 159 -23.42 43.20 -3.77
CA GLU A 159 -22.37 42.68 -2.87
C GLU A 159 -22.23 41.15 -2.98
N GLN A 160 -23.35 40.43 -3.11
CA GLN A 160 -23.36 38.99 -3.41
C GLN A 160 -22.72 38.70 -4.77
N CYS A 161 -23.03 39.48 -5.82
CA CYS A 161 -22.42 39.31 -7.14
C CYS A 161 -20.90 39.58 -7.12
N GLU A 162 -20.43 40.60 -6.40
CA GLU A 162 -18.99 40.82 -6.22
C GLU A 162 -18.33 39.68 -5.44
N SER A 163 -18.97 39.17 -4.39
CA SER A 163 -18.48 38.02 -3.61
C SER A 163 -18.34 36.77 -4.50
N LEU A 164 -19.33 36.52 -5.37
CA LEU A 164 -19.31 35.46 -6.37
C LEU A 164 -18.22 35.67 -7.45
N GLN A 165 -17.96 36.91 -7.87
CA GLN A 165 -16.83 37.20 -8.76
C GLN A 165 -15.47 36.96 -8.09
N ARG A 166 -15.29 37.38 -6.82
CA ARG A 166 -14.04 37.17 -6.07
C ARG A 166 -13.77 35.68 -5.81
N THR A 167 -14.79 34.91 -5.43
CA THR A 167 -14.67 33.46 -5.25
C THR A 167 -14.45 32.72 -6.57
N ARG A 168 -15.15 33.09 -7.65
CA ARG A 168 -14.86 32.58 -9.01
C ARG A 168 -13.41 32.84 -9.42
N ALA A 169 -12.89 34.04 -9.23
CA ALA A 169 -11.51 34.38 -9.59
C ALA A 169 -10.47 33.64 -8.75
N LYS A 170 -10.80 33.24 -7.52
CA LYS A 170 -9.99 32.33 -6.68
C LYS A 170 -10.02 30.90 -7.23
N LEU A 171 -11.21 30.36 -7.51
CA LEU A 171 -11.40 29.03 -8.10
C LEU A 171 -10.76 28.90 -9.49
N GLU A 172 -10.76 29.95 -10.30
CA GLU A 172 -10.09 29.96 -11.61
C GLU A 172 -8.56 29.92 -11.49
N LYS A 173 -7.98 30.49 -10.42
CA LYS A 173 -6.54 30.33 -10.09
C LYS A 173 -6.22 28.96 -9.52
N GLU A 174 -7.05 28.44 -8.62
CA GLU A 174 -6.87 27.10 -8.02
C GLU A 174 -6.96 26.01 -9.11
N LYS A 175 -7.89 26.15 -10.06
CA LYS A 175 -7.97 25.34 -11.27
C LYS A 175 -6.75 25.47 -12.20
N GLN A 176 -6.03 26.60 -12.19
CA GLN A 176 -4.78 26.75 -12.93
C GLN A 176 -3.61 26.07 -12.21
N SER A 177 -3.54 26.17 -10.87
CA SER A 177 -2.56 25.44 -10.06
C SER A 177 -2.70 23.93 -10.25
N LEU A 178 -3.91 23.40 -10.02
CA LEU A 178 -4.21 21.97 -10.18
C LEU A 178 -3.98 21.46 -11.62
N ARG A 179 -4.04 22.32 -12.64
CA ARG A 179 -3.65 21.96 -14.01
C ARG A 179 -2.14 21.81 -14.15
N LEU A 180 -1.37 22.78 -13.67
CA LEU A 180 0.09 22.70 -13.68
C LEU A 180 0.60 21.50 -12.86
N GLU A 181 -0.02 21.24 -11.71
CA GLU A 181 0.28 20.05 -10.89
C GLU A 181 -0.05 18.74 -11.63
N VAL A 182 -1.14 18.67 -12.40
CA VAL A 182 -1.47 17.52 -13.25
C VAL A 182 -0.49 17.38 -14.44
N ASP A 183 -0.10 18.49 -15.07
CA ASP A 183 0.86 18.48 -16.20
C ASP A 183 2.27 18.06 -15.72
N ASP A 184 2.73 18.56 -14.56
CA ASP A 184 3.98 18.15 -13.92
C ASP A 184 3.95 16.68 -13.46
N LEU A 185 2.83 16.22 -12.88
CA LEU A 185 2.65 14.82 -12.52
C LEU A 185 2.64 13.91 -13.76
N ALA A 186 2.01 14.32 -14.86
CA ALA A 186 2.03 13.59 -16.13
C ALA A 186 3.44 13.51 -16.73
N ALA A 187 4.22 14.60 -16.67
CA ALA A 187 5.63 14.59 -17.07
C ALA A 187 6.46 13.66 -16.16
N SER A 188 6.22 13.67 -14.85
CA SER A 188 6.88 12.75 -13.91
C SER A 188 6.56 11.28 -14.23
N LEU A 189 5.30 10.97 -14.56
CA LEU A 189 4.84 9.63 -14.94
C LEU A 189 5.52 9.14 -16.22
N ASP A 190 5.61 9.97 -17.25
CA ASP A 190 6.32 9.64 -18.50
C ASP A 190 7.82 9.38 -18.26
N THR A 191 8.48 10.16 -17.39
CA THR A 191 9.89 9.89 -17.02
C THR A 191 10.04 8.57 -16.25
N LEU A 192 9.12 8.25 -15.33
CA LEU A 192 9.09 6.97 -14.61
C LEU A 192 8.79 5.79 -15.54
N GLN A 193 7.93 5.97 -16.54
CA GLN A 193 7.56 4.95 -17.51
C GLN A 193 8.72 4.64 -18.46
N LYS A 194 9.51 5.66 -18.85
CA LYS A 194 10.79 5.50 -19.58
C LYS A 194 11.87 4.85 -18.72
N ALA A 195 11.99 5.24 -17.45
CA ALA A 195 12.91 4.59 -16.50
C ALA A 195 12.56 3.10 -16.33
N LYS A 196 11.27 2.77 -16.16
CA LYS A 196 10.78 1.39 -16.09
C LYS A 196 11.12 0.60 -17.36
N ALA A 197 10.87 1.15 -18.54
CA ALA A 197 11.21 0.46 -19.79
C ALA A 197 12.73 0.17 -19.91
N SER A 198 13.58 1.05 -19.36
CA SER A 198 15.02 0.84 -19.25
C SER A 198 15.37 -0.28 -18.24
N THR A 199 14.70 -0.35 -17.08
CA THR A 199 14.94 -1.43 -16.12
C THR A 199 14.41 -2.78 -16.60
N ASP A 200 13.24 -2.81 -17.25
CA ASP A 200 12.65 -4.03 -17.83
C ASP A 200 13.55 -4.61 -18.95
N THR A 201 14.22 -3.75 -19.73
CA THR A 201 15.18 -4.18 -20.76
C THR A 201 16.57 -4.52 -20.20
N GLN A 202 16.95 -4.01 -19.03
CA GLN A 202 18.12 -4.50 -18.29
C GLN A 202 17.86 -5.86 -17.63
N MET A 203 16.66 -6.06 -17.06
CA MET A 203 16.24 -7.34 -16.47
C MET A 203 16.32 -8.47 -17.49
N ARG A 204 15.72 -8.29 -18.67
CA ARG A 204 15.77 -9.31 -19.74
C ARG A 204 17.19 -9.70 -20.14
N LYS A 205 18.12 -8.75 -20.19
CA LYS A 205 19.53 -9.04 -20.47
C LYS A 205 20.21 -9.83 -19.35
N LEU A 206 19.83 -9.60 -18.09
CA LEU A 206 20.31 -10.41 -16.96
C LEU A 206 19.69 -11.81 -16.96
N GLU A 207 18.42 -11.94 -17.37
CA GLU A 207 17.74 -13.23 -17.57
C GLU A 207 18.37 -14.05 -18.72
N GLU A 208 18.68 -13.39 -19.85
CA GLU A 208 19.45 -13.98 -20.96
C GLU A 208 20.83 -14.45 -20.50
N LEU A 209 21.61 -13.59 -19.83
CA LEU A 209 22.93 -13.93 -19.30
C LEU A 209 22.89 -15.08 -18.26
N LEU A 210 21.82 -15.17 -17.47
CA LEU A 210 21.59 -16.27 -16.54
C LEU A 210 21.26 -17.58 -17.27
N CYS A 211 20.47 -17.52 -18.35
CA CYS A 211 20.18 -18.67 -19.22
C CYS A 211 21.46 -19.19 -19.92
N ASP A 212 22.28 -18.26 -20.43
CA ASP A 212 23.60 -18.49 -21.00
C ASP A 212 24.59 -19.12 -19.99
N ALA A 213 24.53 -18.71 -18.72
CA ALA A 213 25.33 -19.29 -17.65
C ALA A 213 24.85 -20.71 -17.28
N ASN A 214 23.54 -20.92 -17.19
CA ASN A 214 22.94 -22.21 -16.86
C ASN A 214 23.20 -23.26 -17.96
N THR A 215 23.02 -22.91 -19.24
CA THR A 215 23.30 -23.82 -20.37
C THR A 215 24.78 -24.20 -20.44
N ARG A 216 25.70 -23.24 -20.25
CA ARG A 216 27.14 -23.53 -20.11
C ARG A 216 27.43 -24.46 -18.92
N ASN A 217 26.74 -24.30 -17.80
CA ASN A 217 26.90 -25.15 -16.61
C ASN A 217 26.39 -26.59 -16.88
N GLU A 218 25.27 -26.76 -17.60
CA GLU A 218 24.80 -28.07 -18.04
C GLU A 218 25.79 -28.76 -18.98
N ASP A 219 26.40 -28.03 -19.92
CA ASP A 219 27.41 -28.61 -20.85
C ASP A 219 28.74 -28.93 -20.15
N LEU A 220 29.15 -28.12 -19.16
CA LEU A 220 30.24 -28.47 -18.26
C LEU A 220 29.90 -29.72 -17.43
N GLN A 221 28.67 -29.87 -16.93
CA GLN A 221 28.26 -31.08 -16.22
C GLN A 221 28.20 -32.32 -17.14
N LYS A 222 27.78 -32.18 -18.40
CA LYS A 222 27.84 -33.25 -19.42
C LYS A 222 29.28 -33.69 -19.66
N THR A 223 30.20 -32.76 -19.93
CA THR A 223 31.62 -33.08 -20.16
C THR A 223 32.31 -33.66 -18.91
N VAL A 224 31.98 -33.21 -17.70
CA VAL A 224 32.43 -33.83 -16.44
C VAL A 224 31.94 -35.28 -16.32
N ASN A 225 30.69 -35.56 -16.69
CA ASN A 225 30.13 -36.92 -16.69
C ASN A 225 30.83 -37.82 -17.73
N GLU A 226 31.10 -37.30 -18.93
CA GLU A 226 31.83 -38.01 -19.99
C GLU A 226 33.27 -38.31 -19.62
N VAL A 227 34.00 -37.34 -19.08
CA VAL A 227 35.38 -37.52 -18.57
C VAL A 227 35.40 -38.52 -17.41
N THR A 228 34.38 -38.51 -16.53
CA THR A 228 34.25 -39.49 -15.45
C THR A 228 33.98 -40.90 -16.00
N ALA A 229 33.14 -41.03 -17.03
CA ALA A 229 32.91 -42.31 -17.70
C ALA A 229 34.18 -42.83 -18.41
N ALA A 230 34.93 -41.95 -19.09
CA ALA A 230 36.20 -42.29 -19.73
C ALA A 230 37.26 -42.72 -18.70
N LYS A 231 37.41 -41.98 -17.59
CA LYS A 231 38.25 -42.35 -16.45
C LYS A 231 37.90 -43.74 -15.92
N ASN A 232 36.61 -44.05 -15.76
CA ASN A 232 36.18 -45.34 -15.24
C ASN A 232 36.50 -46.50 -16.21
N ARG A 233 36.39 -46.30 -17.54
CA ARG A 233 36.85 -47.27 -18.55
C ARG A 233 38.36 -47.49 -18.47
N LEU A 234 39.15 -46.42 -18.52
CA LEU A 234 40.61 -46.48 -18.42
C LEU A 234 41.08 -47.13 -17.11
N THR A 235 40.35 -46.93 -16.00
CA THR A 235 40.65 -47.60 -14.73
C THR A 235 40.37 -49.11 -14.81
N ALA A 236 39.28 -49.53 -15.45
CA ALA A 236 38.98 -50.94 -15.67
C ALA A 236 39.98 -51.62 -16.63
N GLU A 237 40.38 -50.94 -17.70
CA GLU A 237 41.42 -51.40 -18.63
C GLU A 237 42.78 -51.54 -17.92
N ASN A 238 43.17 -50.58 -17.08
CA ASN A 238 44.41 -50.64 -16.31
C ASN A 238 44.40 -51.76 -15.26
N ASN A 239 43.24 -52.03 -14.64
CA ASN A 239 43.07 -53.18 -13.74
C ASN A 239 43.21 -54.53 -14.48
N GLU A 240 42.65 -54.65 -15.68
CA GLU A 240 42.80 -55.87 -16.50
C GLU A 240 44.24 -56.04 -17.04
N LEU A 241 44.91 -54.95 -17.45
CA LEU A 241 46.33 -54.98 -17.79
C LEU A 241 47.20 -55.40 -16.60
N THR A 242 46.88 -54.91 -15.39
CA THR A 242 47.55 -55.35 -14.14
C THR A 242 47.35 -56.85 -13.92
N ARG A 243 46.11 -57.34 -14.04
CA ARG A 243 45.77 -58.78 -13.92
C ARG A 243 46.48 -59.65 -14.96
N GLN A 244 46.64 -59.15 -16.19
CA GLN A 244 47.40 -59.82 -17.25
C GLN A 244 48.91 -59.83 -16.97
N MET A 245 49.45 -58.77 -16.37
CA MET A 245 50.84 -58.71 -15.91
C MET A 245 51.09 -59.72 -14.79
N GLU A 246 50.23 -59.78 -13.76
CA GLU A 246 50.28 -60.80 -12.70
C GLU A 246 50.22 -62.23 -13.27
N GLU A 247 49.35 -62.46 -14.25
CA GLU A 247 49.30 -63.74 -14.98
C GLU A 247 50.64 -64.06 -15.67
N MET A 248 51.28 -63.09 -16.34
CA MET A 248 52.56 -63.29 -17.02
C MET A 248 53.73 -63.45 -16.03
N GLU A 249 53.73 -62.74 -14.91
CA GLU A 249 54.70 -62.94 -13.82
C GLU A 249 54.55 -64.33 -13.18
N SER A 250 53.32 -64.83 -13.02
CA SER A 250 53.08 -66.19 -12.54
C SER A 250 53.61 -67.26 -13.51
N LYS A 251 53.44 -67.04 -14.82
CA LYS A 251 53.97 -67.89 -15.90
C LYS A 251 55.49 -67.83 -15.95
N GLY A 252 56.09 -66.64 -15.84
CA GLY A 252 57.53 -66.45 -15.72
C GLY A 252 58.11 -67.13 -14.47
N SER A 253 57.42 -67.05 -13.34
CA SER A 253 57.76 -67.72 -12.08
C SER A 253 57.64 -69.25 -12.16
N HIS A 254 56.74 -69.77 -13.00
CA HIS A 254 56.64 -71.20 -13.28
C HIS A 254 57.75 -71.68 -14.23
N LEU A 255 58.00 -70.95 -15.32
CA LEU A 255 59.09 -71.21 -16.26
C LEU A 255 60.48 -71.12 -15.59
N SER A 256 60.68 -70.18 -14.68
CA SER A 256 61.92 -70.04 -13.90
C SER A 256 62.16 -71.26 -13.01
N ARG A 257 61.12 -71.75 -12.31
CA ARG A 257 61.19 -73.01 -11.54
C ARG A 257 61.44 -74.23 -12.44
N SER A 258 60.79 -74.31 -13.61
CA SER A 258 61.05 -75.38 -14.57
C SER A 258 62.47 -75.34 -15.14
N LYS A 259 63.03 -74.13 -15.37
CA LYS A 259 64.43 -73.93 -15.78
C LYS A 259 65.40 -74.37 -14.69
N ALA A 260 65.14 -74.04 -13.42
CA ALA A 260 65.96 -74.50 -12.29
C ALA A 260 65.95 -76.03 -12.17
N LEU A 261 64.80 -76.67 -12.34
CA LEU A 261 64.68 -78.14 -12.35
C LEU A 261 65.47 -78.77 -13.51
N LEU A 262 65.38 -78.21 -14.72
CA LEU A 262 66.14 -78.68 -15.89
C LEU A 262 67.66 -78.44 -15.75
N ILE A 263 68.09 -77.37 -15.08
CA ILE A 263 69.50 -77.14 -14.74
C ILE A 263 69.99 -78.21 -13.76
N SER A 264 69.24 -78.47 -12.69
CA SER A 264 69.55 -79.54 -11.71
C SER A 264 69.65 -80.91 -12.39
N GLN A 265 68.72 -81.25 -13.28
CA GLN A 265 68.77 -82.49 -14.08
C GLN A 265 69.98 -82.53 -15.02
N HIS A 266 70.37 -81.40 -15.63
CA HIS A 266 71.56 -81.32 -16.47
C HIS A 266 72.87 -81.46 -15.67
N GLU A 267 72.93 -80.91 -14.46
CA GLU A 267 74.06 -81.06 -13.53
C GLU A 267 74.17 -82.50 -13.02
N GLU A 268 73.04 -83.16 -12.73
CA GLU A 268 73.00 -84.56 -12.31
C GLU A 268 73.40 -85.52 -13.45
N LEU A 269 72.94 -85.27 -14.68
CA LEU A 269 73.40 -85.99 -15.87
C LEU A 269 74.88 -85.72 -16.20
N LYS A 270 75.38 -84.50 -15.99
CA LYS A 270 76.82 -84.21 -16.09
C LYS A 270 77.63 -84.98 -15.06
N LYS A 271 77.16 -85.05 -13.81
CA LYS A 271 77.82 -85.80 -12.75
C LYS A 271 77.87 -87.30 -13.08
N GLN A 272 76.78 -87.87 -13.57
CA GLN A 272 76.75 -89.26 -14.08
C GLN A 272 77.72 -89.46 -15.26
N PHE A 273 77.80 -88.51 -16.19
CA PHE A 273 78.77 -88.56 -17.30
C PHE A 273 80.23 -88.46 -16.80
N ASP A 274 80.53 -87.60 -15.83
CA ASP A 274 81.86 -87.49 -15.22
C ASP A 274 82.22 -88.74 -14.41
N GLU A 275 81.24 -89.42 -13.81
CA GLU A 275 81.41 -90.71 -13.13
C GLU A 275 81.65 -91.85 -14.13
N GLU A 276 80.94 -91.88 -15.26
CA GLU A 276 81.23 -92.78 -16.40
C GLU A 276 82.60 -92.51 -17.04
N VAL A 277 83.01 -91.24 -17.19
CA VAL A 277 84.35 -90.88 -17.67
C VAL A 277 85.44 -91.35 -16.70
N LYS A 278 85.21 -91.25 -15.38
CA LYS A 278 86.12 -91.81 -14.36
C LYS A 278 86.15 -93.34 -14.39
N ALA A 279 84.99 -94.00 -14.51
CA ALA A 279 84.91 -95.45 -14.65
C ALA A 279 85.64 -95.94 -15.91
N LYS A 280 85.44 -95.25 -17.04
CA LYS A 280 86.14 -95.51 -18.31
C LYS A 280 87.64 -95.22 -18.22
N ALA A 281 88.08 -94.24 -17.45
CA ALA A 281 89.49 -93.98 -17.19
C ALA A 281 90.13 -95.08 -16.30
N LEU A 282 89.41 -95.57 -15.29
CA LEU A 282 89.84 -96.70 -14.45
C LEU A 282 89.87 -98.03 -15.22
N LEU A 283 88.91 -98.28 -16.09
CA LEU A 283 88.95 -99.39 -17.05
C LEU A 283 90.09 -99.22 -18.06
N GLY A 284 90.37 -98.00 -18.50
CA GLY A 284 91.49 -97.67 -19.37
C GLY A 284 92.85 -97.92 -18.73
N SER A 285 93.04 -97.53 -17.46
CA SER A 285 94.28 -97.80 -16.72
C SER A 285 94.42 -99.28 -16.38
N SER A 286 93.34 -99.96 -15.96
CA SER A 286 93.32 -101.42 -15.77
C SER A 286 93.68 -102.17 -17.06
N LEU A 287 93.14 -101.77 -18.21
CA LEU A 287 93.47 -102.36 -19.51
C LEU A 287 94.87 -102.00 -20.00
N SER A 288 95.44 -100.88 -19.52
CA SER A 288 96.85 -100.54 -19.74
C SER A 288 97.78 -101.40 -18.87
N VAL A 289 97.44 -101.64 -17.60
CA VAL A 289 98.18 -102.54 -16.71
C VAL A 289 98.15 -103.96 -17.24
N LEU A 290 96.97 -104.50 -17.61
CA LEU A 290 96.83 -105.82 -18.21
C LEU A 290 97.61 -105.96 -19.53
N ARG A 291 97.78 -104.87 -20.30
CA ARG A 291 98.67 -104.87 -21.48
C ARG A 291 100.15 -104.91 -21.08
N GLN A 292 100.55 -104.10 -20.10
CA GLN A 292 101.92 -104.09 -19.59
C GLN A 292 102.31 -105.43 -18.93
N GLU A 293 101.36 -106.11 -18.29
CA GLU A 293 101.49 -107.50 -17.83
C GLU A 293 101.60 -108.48 -19.02
N CYS A 294 100.76 -108.34 -20.06
CA CYS A 294 100.89 -109.14 -21.29
C CYS A 294 102.19 -108.90 -22.08
N ASP A 295 102.81 -107.72 -21.97
CA ASP A 295 104.06 -107.39 -22.65
C ASP A 295 105.28 -107.84 -21.83
N THR A 296 105.29 -107.62 -20.52
CA THR A 296 106.33 -108.20 -19.62
C THR A 296 106.30 -109.72 -19.58
N LEU A 297 105.15 -110.37 -19.77
CA LEU A 297 105.06 -111.83 -19.96
C LEU A 297 105.59 -112.33 -21.32
N LYS A 298 105.80 -111.44 -22.30
CA LYS A 298 106.53 -111.77 -23.55
C LYS A 298 108.03 -111.55 -23.36
N GLU A 299 108.42 -110.44 -22.75
CA GLU A 299 109.82 -110.16 -22.40
C GLU A 299 110.40 -111.30 -21.56
N GLN A 300 109.68 -111.77 -20.52
CA GLN A 300 110.07 -112.95 -19.72
C GLN A 300 110.13 -114.26 -20.53
N LEU A 301 109.30 -114.43 -21.56
CA LEU A 301 109.33 -115.61 -22.43
C LEU A 301 110.55 -115.59 -23.38
N GLU A 302 110.94 -114.40 -23.84
CA GLU A 302 112.13 -114.21 -24.69
C GLU A 302 113.42 -114.29 -23.86
N GLU A 303 113.46 -113.68 -22.66
CA GLU A 303 114.57 -113.76 -21.71
C GLU A 303 114.84 -115.20 -21.21
N GLU A 304 113.82 -116.01 -20.91
CA GLU A 304 113.99 -117.45 -20.58
C GLU A 304 114.52 -118.27 -21.79
N GLN A 305 114.29 -117.80 -23.02
CA GLN A 305 114.71 -118.50 -24.24
C GLN A 305 116.14 -118.13 -24.69
N GLU A 306 116.64 -116.96 -24.30
CA GLU A 306 118.04 -116.55 -24.48
C GLU A 306 118.94 -116.92 -23.28
N SER A 307 118.51 -116.68 -22.04
CA SER A 307 119.30 -116.98 -20.83
C SER A 307 119.67 -118.48 -20.73
N LYS A 308 118.77 -119.37 -21.17
CA LYS A 308 119.00 -120.80 -21.31
C LYS A 308 120.17 -121.16 -22.23
N GLN A 309 120.50 -120.31 -23.21
CA GLN A 309 121.62 -120.52 -24.13
C GLN A 309 122.92 -119.91 -23.59
N GLU A 310 122.87 -118.74 -22.95
CA GLU A 310 124.07 -118.08 -22.41
C GLU A 310 124.56 -118.70 -21.08
N LEU A 311 123.66 -119.19 -20.23
CA LEU A 311 124.03 -119.91 -18.99
C LEU A 311 124.84 -121.19 -19.29
N GLN A 312 124.66 -121.81 -20.45
CA GLN A 312 125.43 -122.98 -20.88
C GLN A 312 126.87 -122.62 -21.34
N ARG A 313 127.19 -121.33 -21.51
CA ARG A 313 128.54 -120.82 -21.81
C ARG A 313 129.25 -120.21 -20.59
N LEU A 314 128.56 -119.43 -19.77
CA LEU A 314 129.21 -118.55 -18.78
C LEU A 314 129.79 -119.29 -17.55
N VAL A 315 129.17 -120.40 -17.15
CA VAL A 315 129.60 -121.22 -15.98
C VAL A 315 131.05 -121.74 -16.12
N SER A 316 131.54 -121.88 -17.36
CA SER A 316 132.90 -122.37 -17.64
C SER A 316 134.02 -121.36 -17.37
N LYS A 317 133.71 -120.07 -17.13
CA LYS A 317 134.71 -118.99 -17.15
C LYS A 317 134.83 -118.20 -15.83
N LEU A 318 133.78 -118.09 -15.03
CA LEU A 318 133.80 -117.24 -13.82
C LEU A 318 134.54 -117.82 -12.61
N ASN A 319 135.00 -119.07 -12.69
CA ASN A 319 135.72 -119.75 -11.59
C ASN A 319 137.21 -119.35 -11.42
N SER A 320 137.80 -118.57 -12.33
CA SER A 320 139.22 -118.15 -12.23
C SER A 320 139.46 -116.79 -11.58
N ASP A 321 138.51 -115.86 -11.70
CA ASP A 321 138.82 -114.43 -11.55
C ASP A 321 138.51 -113.88 -10.14
N VAL A 322 137.69 -114.60 -9.37
CA VAL A 322 137.28 -114.26 -7.99
C VAL A 322 138.47 -114.23 -7.01
N THR A 323 139.54 -114.99 -7.30
CA THR A 323 140.75 -115.05 -6.47
C THR A 323 141.68 -113.85 -6.58
N HIS A 324 141.55 -112.99 -7.61
CA HIS A 324 142.50 -111.89 -7.83
C HIS A 324 142.11 -110.58 -7.14
N TRP A 325 140.80 -110.26 -7.05
CA TRP A 325 140.34 -108.93 -6.66
C TRP A 325 140.31 -108.63 -5.16
N ARG A 326 140.52 -109.63 -4.29
CA ARG A 326 140.37 -109.45 -2.83
C ARG A 326 141.49 -108.62 -2.17
N SER A 327 142.73 -108.65 -2.67
CA SER A 327 143.88 -108.06 -1.97
C SER A 327 144.25 -106.64 -2.41
N ARG A 328 143.30 -105.83 -2.90
CA ARG A 328 143.57 -104.47 -3.42
C ARG A 328 142.67 -103.36 -2.89
N HIS A 329 141.54 -103.66 -2.23
CA HIS A 329 140.57 -102.65 -1.81
C HIS A 329 140.58 -102.28 -0.31
N GLU A 330 141.37 -102.96 0.53
CA GLU A 330 141.38 -102.72 1.98
C GLU A 330 142.23 -101.51 2.44
N ALA A 331 142.89 -100.79 1.52
CA ALA A 331 143.85 -99.73 1.87
C ALA A 331 143.28 -98.29 1.86
N ASP A 332 142.47 -97.93 0.86
CA ASP A 332 142.25 -96.50 0.51
C ASP A 332 140.91 -95.92 1.01
N ALA A 333 140.02 -96.74 1.60
CA ALA A 333 138.62 -96.37 1.84
C ALA A 333 138.35 -95.54 3.12
N ILE A 334 139.29 -95.48 4.06
CA ILE A 334 138.99 -95.10 5.46
C ILE A 334 139.11 -93.58 5.73
N GLN A 335 139.83 -92.82 4.90
CA GLN A 335 140.26 -91.46 5.28
C GLN A 335 139.41 -90.29 4.72
N HIS A 336 138.34 -90.56 3.96
CA HIS A 336 137.51 -89.51 3.32
C HIS A 336 136.01 -89.51 3.73
N SER A 337 135.61 -90.37 4.66
CA SER A 337 134.21 -90.46 5.11
C SER A 337 133.80 -89.32 6.06
N ASP A 338 134.63 -89.06 7.07
CA ASP A 338 134.17 -88.40 8.30
C ASP A 338 134.00 -86.88 8.17
N GLU A 339 134.82 -86.21 7.35
CA GLU A 339 134.74 -84.76 7.12
C GLU A 339 133.44 -84.34 6.42
N LEU A 340 132.82 -85.24 5.64
CA LEU A 340 131.65 -84.95 4.80
C LEU A 340 130.32 -85.11 5.57
N GLU A 341 130.28 -85.96 6.58
CA GLU A 341 129.13 -86.11 7.51
C GLU A 341 128.88 -84.84 8.34
N GLU A 342 129.94 -84.21 8.86
CA GLU A 342 129.78 -83.12 9.84
C GLU A 342 129.28 -81.82 9.20
N ALA A 343 129.68 -81.52 7.96
CA ALA A 343 129.16 -80.41 7.17
C ALA A 343 127.65 -80.58 6.89
N LYS A 344 127.21 -81.81 6.57
CA LYS A 344 125.81 -82.14 6.26
C LYS A 344 124.88 -81.89 7.46
N LYS A 345 125.30 -82.27 8.68
CA LYS A 345 124.53 -82.03 9.92
C LYS A 345 124.33 -80.54 10.22
N LYS A 346 125.37 -79.71 9.98
CA LYS A 346 125.32 -78.25 10.20
C LYS A 346 124.40 -77.51 9.21
N LEU A 347 124.21 -78.03 8.00
CA LEU A 347 123.27 -77.48 7.02
C LEU A 347 121.82 -77.88 7.30
N LEU A 348 121.56 -79.13 7.72
CA LEU A 348 120.22 -79.60 8.06
C LEU A 348 119.61 -78.82 9.24
N ALA A 349 120.39 -78.56 10.30
CA ALA A 349 119.91 -77.76 11.43
C ALA A 349 119.43 -76.36 11.03
N ARG A 350 120.20 -75.67 10.17
CA ARG A 350 119.86 -74.33 9.65
C ARG A 350 118.66 -74.33 8.70
N LEU A 351 118.42 -75.43 7.99
CA LEU A 351 117.22 -75.56 7.17
C LEU A 351 115.98 -75.65 8.07
N GLN A 352 116.02 -76.52 9.08
CA GLN A 352 114.91 -76.68 10.02
C GLN A 352 114.61 -75.39 10.82
N GLU A 353 115.63 -74.66 11.30
CA GLU A 353 115.45 -73.36 11.95
C GLU A 353 114.74 -72.33 11.04
N ALA A 354 115.00 -72.38 9.73
CA ALA A 354 114.35 -71.49 8.75
C ALA A 354 112.92 -71.95 8.39
N GLU A 355 112.69 -73.26 8.32
CA GLU A 355 111.36 -73.85 8.07
C GLU A 355 110.40 -73.58 9.25
N GLU A 356 110.84 -73.79 10.49
CA GLU A 356 110.06 -73.47 11.71
C GLU A 356 109.73 -71.96 11.80
N ALA A 357 110.65 -71.08 11.37
CA ALA A 357 110.40 -69.64 11.28
C ALA A 357 109.40 -69.27 10.16
N ALA A 358 109.43 -69.98 9.03
CA ALA A 358 108.47 -69.81 7.94
C ALA A 358 107.05 -70.27 8.36
N GLU A 359 106.92 -71.42 9.02
CA GLU A 359 105.63 -71.87 9.55
C GLU A 359 105.08 -70.93 10.63
N ALA A 360 105.92 -70.45 11.54
CA ALA A 360 105.51 -69.50 12.58
C ALA A 360 105.06 -68.13 12.03
N THR A 361 105.56 -67.71 10.86
CA THR A 361 105.11 -66.49 10.18
C THR A 361 103.85 -66.74 9.34
N GLN A 362 103.78 -67.87 8.62
CA GLN A 362 102.58 -68.30 7.89
C GLN A 362 101.36 -68.47 8.81
N ALA A 363 101.55 -69.03 10.01
CA ALA A 363 100.51 -69.14 11.03
C ALA A 363 99.97 -67.77 11.45
N LYS A 364 100.85 -66.79 11.69
CA LYS A 364 100.47 -65.40 12.02
C LYS A 364 99.69 -64.75 10.88
N CYS A 365 100.16 -64.86 9.64
CA CYS A 365 99.43 -64.38 8.47
C CYS A 365 98.02 -64.99 8.39
N SER A 366 97.87 -66.30 8.60
CA SER A 366 96.56 -66.98 8.59
C SER A 366 95.60 -66.51 9.69
N SER A 367 96.13 -66.04 10.83
CA SER A 367 95.30 -65.47 11.91
C SER A 367 94.87 -64.03 11.60
N LEU A 368 95.75 -63.23 10.99
CA LEU A 368 95.45 -61.86 10.56
C LEU A 368 94.46 -61.83 9.38
N GLU A 369 94.54 -62.78 8.45
CA GLU A 369 93.57 -62.91 7.36
C GLU A 369 92.14 -63.19 7.89
N LYS A 370 92.04 -64.00 8.97
CA LYS A 370 90.77 -64.29 9.65
C LYS A 370 90.21 -63.09 10.42
N THR A 371 91.05 -62.31 11.13
CA THR A 371 90.57 -61.08 11.80
C THR A 371 90.17 -60.01 10.79
N LYS A 372 90.90 -59.87 9.69
CA LYS A 372 90.54 -59.02 8.54
C LYS A 372 89.20 -59.40 7.93
N GLN A 373 88.95 -60.69 7.64
CA GLN A 373 87.64 -61.15 7.14
C GLN A 373 86.50 -60.86 8.11
N ARG A 374 86.72 -61.07 9.42
CA ARG A 374 85.72 -60.79 10.46
C ARG A 374 85.39 -59.30 10.54
N LEU A 375 86.40 -58.43 10.58
CA LEU A 375 86.24 -56.97 10.59
C LEU A 375 85.62 -56.45 9.29
N GLN A 376 85.89 -57.07 8.14
CA GLN A 376 85.24 -56.71 6.88
C GLN A 376 83.74 -57.05 6.92
N GLY A 377 83.36 -58.22 7.46
CA GLY A 377 81.94 -58.57 7.69
C GLY A 377 81.24 -57.59 8.65
N GLU A 378 81.89 -57.23 9.77
CA GLU A 378 81.38 -56.22 10.71
C GLU A 378 81.14 -54.85 10.02
N VAL A 379 82.03 -54.44 9.09
CA VAL A 379 81.86 -53.21 8.31
C VAL A 379 80.73 -53.33 7.28
N GLU A 380 80.61 -54.47 6.60
CA GLU A 380 79.55 -54.71 5.62
C GLU A 380 78.15 -54.73 6.29
N GLU A 381 78.02 -55.35 7.47
CA GLU A 381 76.79 -55.30 8.28
C GLU A 381 76.45 -53.86 8.74
N LEU A 382 77.44 -53.09 9.23
CA LEU A 382 77.24 -51.70 9.66
C LEU A 382 76.88 -50.76 8.49
N CYS A 383 77.41 -50.99 7.28
CA CYS A 383 77.00 -50.27 6.08
C CYS A 383 75.53 -50.54 5.74
N VAL A 384 75.11 -51.80 5.77
CA VAL A 384 73.71 -52.20 5.51
C VAL A 384 72.75 -51.62 6.55
N ASP A 385 73.12 -51.56 7.83
CA ASP A 385 72.29 -50.92 8.87
C ASP A 385 72.24 -49.39 8.77
N LEU A 386 73.33 -48.74 8.32
CA LEU A 386 73.34 -47.31 8.00
C LEU A 386 72.42 -46.99 6.80
N GLU A 387 72.39 -47.85 5.78
CA GLU A 387 71.47 -47.72 4.65
C GLU A 387 70.00 -47.90 5.08
N LYS A 388 69.70 -48.89 5.95
CA LYS A 388 68.36 -49.04 6.55
C LYS A 388 67.95 -47.78 7.33
N ALA A 389 68.84 -47.25 8.17
CA ALA A 389 68.59 -46.06 8.97
C ALA A 389 68.31 -44.82 8.11
N ASN A 390 69.11 -44.59 7.06
CA ASN A 390 68.91 -43.50 6.10
C ASN A 390 67.58 -43.65 5.33
N ASN A 391 67.22 -44.86 4.92
CA ASN A 391 65.94 -45.12 4.27
C ASN A 391 64.74 -44.84 5.19
N VAL A 392 64.82 -45.25 6.47
CA VAL A 392 63.80 -44.92 7.47
C VAL A 392 63.71 -43.40 7.71
N ALA A 393 64.83 -42.71 7.83
CA ALA A 393 64.87 -41.25 7.97
C ALA A 393 64.23 -40.53 6.76
N ALA A 394 64.54 -40.95 5.53
CA ALA A 394 63.96 -40.39 4.31
C ALA A 394 62.43 -40.65 4.20
N VAL A 395 61.95 -41.80 4.70
CA VAL A 395 60.50 -42.09 4.78
C VAL A 395 59.82 -41.24 5.84
N LEU A 396 60.48 -40.96 6.97
CA LEU A 396 59.95 -40.10 8.03
C LEU A 396 59.89 -38.62 7.60
N ASP A 397 60.94 -38.10 6.95
CA ASP A 397 60.97 -36.74 6.38
C ASP A 397 59.88 -36.54 5.31
N LYS A 398 59.68 -37.52 4.42
CA LYS A 398 58.53 -37.51 3.47
C LYS A 398 57.18 -37.48 4.19
N LYS A 399 57.00 -38.25 5.28
CA LYS A 399 55.77 -38.23 6.09
C LYS A 399 55.58 -36.90 6.82
N GLN A 400 56.64 -36.33 7.36
CA GLN A 400 56.60 -35.03 8.04
C GLN A 400 56.14 -33.93 7.06
N ARG A 401 56.78 -33.79 5.89
CA ARG A 401 56.38 -32.79 4.88
C ARG A 401 54.95 -32.96 4.39
N MET A 402 54.45 -34.21 4.33
CA MET A 402 53.05 -34.49 4.00
C MET A 402 52.08 -34.05 5.10
N LEU A 403 52.43 -34.25 6.37
CA LEU A 403 51.65 -33.76 7.52
C LEU A 403 51.71 -32.23 7.63
N ASP A 404 52.88 -31.62 7.44
CA ASP A 404 53.06 -30.16 7.43
C ASP A 404 52.23 -29.51 6.31
N LYS A 405 52.20 -30.12 5.12
CA LYS A 405 51.28 -29.70 4.05
C LYS A 405 49.82 -29.84 4.47
N GLN A 406 49.41 -31.00 5.00
CA GLN A 406 48.01 -31.19 5.44
C GLN A 406 47.60 -30.17 6.52
N LEU A 407 48.50 -29.83 7.44
CA LEU A 407 48.27 -28.78 8.44
C LEU A 407 48.17 -27.38 7.81
N SER A 408 48.89 -27.10 6.73
CA SER A 408 48.74 -25.87 5.95
C SER A 408 47.39 -25.83 5.22
N ASP A 409 47.04 -26.90 4.50
CA ASP A 409 45.79 -27.04 3.76
C ASP A 409 44.56 -26.91 4.70
N TRP A 410 44.65 -27.45 5.93
CA TRP A 410 43.61 -27.29 6.96
C TRP A 410 43.56 -25.90 7.60
N ARG A 411 44.71 -25.22 7.81
CA ARG A 411 44.73 -23.84 8.31
C ARG A 411 44.09 -22.88 7.32
N GLN A 412 44.45 -22.98 6.05
CA GLN A 412 43.85 -22.19 4.97
C GLN A 412 42.32 -22.38 4.97
N LYS A 413 41.82 -23.62 5.07
CA LYS A 413 40.37 -23.87 5.18
C LYS A 413 39.71 -23.26 6.41
N CYS A 414 40.39 -23.20 7.55
CA CYS A 414 39.87 -22.52 8.73
C CYS A 414 39.80 -21.00 8.53
N GLU A 415 40.78 -20.41 7.83
CA GLU A 415 40.81 -18.98 7.49
C GLU A 415 39.74 -18.62 6.45
N GLU A 416 39.57 -19.46 5.42
CA GLU A 416 38.48 -19.37 4.42
C GLU A 416 37.10 -19.42 5.10
N LEU A 417 36.82 -20.45 5.91
CA LEU A 417 35.56 -20.59 6.65
C LEU A 417 35.29 -19.44 7.63
N LEU A 418 36.33 -18.87 8.26
CA LEU A 418 36.17 -17.68 9.11
C LEU A 418 35.72 -16.47 8.27
N SER A 419 36.30 -16.27 7.08
CA SER A 419 35.92 -15.17 6.18
C SER A 419 34.49 -15.33 5.64
N GLU A 420 34.06 -16.56 5.34
CA GLU A 420 32.68 -16.87 4.95
C GLU A 420 31.70 -16.55 6.09
N VAL A 421 32.02 -16.94 7.34
CA VAL A 421 31.21 -16.63 8.52
C VAL A 421 31.13 -15.11 8.78
N GLU A 422 32.21 -14.36 8.56
CA GLU A 422 32.19 -12.90 8.66
C GLU A 422 31.32 -12.25 7.56
N SER A 423 31.34 -12.76 6.33
CA SER A 423 30.45 -12.28 5.26
C SER A 423 28.98 -12.58 5.58
N CYS A 424 28.65 -13.82 5.95
CA CYS A 424 27.29 -14.19 6.34
C CYS A 424 26.76 -13.36 7.53
N GLN A 425 27.61 -13.02 8.51
CA GLN A 425 27.24 -12.11 9.60
C GLN A 425 27.00 -10.67 9.12
N LYS A 426 27.76 -10.19 8.15
CA LYS A 426 27.60 -8.85 7.56
C LYS A 426 26.31 -8.77 6.72
N GLU A 427 26.05 -9.78 5.90
CA GLU A 427 24.82 -9.92 5.10
C GLU A 427 23.58 -10.03 6.01
N SER A 428 23.64 -10.85 7.06
CA SER A 428 22.59 -10.94 8.08
C SER A 428 22.29 -9.57 8.74
N ARG A 429 23.32 -8.77 9.03
CA ARG A 429 23.13 -7.39 9.53
C ARG A 429 22.54 -6.46 8.48
N GLN A 430 22.93 -6.58 7.21
CA GLN A 430 22.32 -5.80 6.12
C GLN A 430 20.82 -6.13 5.98
N HIS A 431 20.47 -7.41 5.87
CA HIS A 431 19.07 -7.85 5.81
C HIS A 431 18.25 -7.45 7.04
N ALA A 432 18.85 -7.43 8.24
CA ALA A 432 18.18 -6.88 9.43
C ALA A 432 17.86 -5.37 9.28
N THR A 433 18.75 -4.57 8.68
CA THR A 433 18.47 -3.15 8.39
C THR A 433 17.50 -2.94 7.24
N GLU A 434 17.50 -3.81 6.24
CA GLU A 434 16.53 -3.79 5.12
C GLU A 434 15.13 -4.15 5.60
N LEU A 435 15.01 -5.18 6.44
CA LEU A 435 13.76 -5.57 7.09
C LEU A 435 13.23 -4.47 8.02
N PHE A 436 14.10 -3.71 8.68
CA PHE A 436 13.68 -2.56 9.48
C PHE A 436 13.10 -1.44 8.59
N LYS A 437 13.80 -1.07 7.50
CA LYS A 437 13.29 -0.09 6.52
C LYS A 437 11.96 -0.52 5.91
N LEU A 438 11.83 -1.81 5.56
CA LEU A 438 10.61 -2.37 4.97
C LEU A 438 9.44 -2.38 5.96
N LYS A 439 9.70 -2.52 7.27
CA LYS A 439 8.67 -2.31 8.29
C LYS A 439 8.23 -0.85 8.36
N THR A 440 9.17 0.11 8.38
CA THR A 440 8.82 1.54 8.40
C THR A 440 7.99 1.93 7.18
N THR A 441 8.37 1.52 5.97
CA THR A 441 7.57 1.83 4.77
C THR A 441 6.23 1.08 4.71
N TYR A 442 6.13 -0.09 5.34
CA TYR A 442 4.85 -0.79 5.53
C TYR A 442 3.94 -0.06 6.54
N GLU A 443 4.50 0.41 7.66
CA GLU A 443 3.79 1.21 8.68
C GLU A 443 3.28 2.53 8.07
N GLU A 444 4.13 3.26 7.33
CA GLU A 444 3.75 4.44 6.53
C GLU A 444 2.63 4.14 5.52
N SER A 445 2.69 2.98 4.83
CA SER A 445 1.66 2.56 3.86
C SER A 445 0.34 2.21 4.54
N VAL A 446 0.37 1.69 5.77
CA VAL A 446 -0.82 1.44 6.59
C VAL A 446 -1.43 2.76 7.06
N GLU A 447 -0.63 3.72 7.54
CA GLU A 447 -1.11 5.05 7.93
C GLU A 447 -1.76 5.80 6.77
N GLN A 448 -1.17 5.73 5.57
CA GLN A 448 -1.76 6.26 4.32
C GLN A 448 -3.09 5.55 3.97
N SER A 449 -3.13 4.22 4.10
CA SER A 449 -4.34 3.43 3.85
C SER A 449 -5.47 3.74 4.85
N GLU A 450 -5.12 4.07 6.10
CA GLU A 450 -6.09 4.57 7.06
C GLU A 450 -6.53 6.01 6.76
N ALA A 451 -5.62 6.89 6.35
CA ALA A 451 -5.97 8.27 5.96
C ALA A 451 -6.98 8.27 4.81
N LEU A 452 -6.72 7.49 3.75
CA LEU A 452 -7.65 7.30 2.63
C LEU A 452 -8.97 6.66 3.06
N ARG A 453 -8.99 5.80 4.10
CA ARG A 453 -10.25 5.29 4.69
C ARG A 453 -11.03 6.36 5.44
N ARG A 454 -10.37 7.23 6.19
CA ARG A 454 -11.00 8.35 6.92
C ARG A 454 -11.59 9.35 5.92
N GLU A 455 -10.85 9.64 4.84
CA GLU A 455 -11.30 10.50 3.73
C GLU A 455 -12.47 9.88 2.96
N ASN A 456 -12.42 8.59 2.60
CA ASN A 456 -13.57 7.89 1.99
C ASN A 456 -14.81 7.95 2.87
N LYS A 457 -14.65 7.79 4.19
CA LYS A 457 -15.77 7.87 5.14
C LYS A 457 -16.34 9.28 5.21
N ALA A 458 -15.50 10.32 5.22
CA ALA A 458 -15.95 11.71 5.17
C ALA A 458 -16.70 12.03 3.87
N LEU A 459 -16.16 11.63 2.71
CA LEU A 459 -16.84 11.78 1.41
C LEU A 459 -18.15 10.99 1.34
N GLN A 460 -18.22 9.82 1.98
CA GLN A 460 -19.45 9.02 2.08
C GLN A 460 -20.49 9.68 2.99
N GLU A 461 -20.05 10.37 4.06
CA GLU A 461 -20.91 11.18 4.93
C GLU A 461 -21.42 12.44 4.21
N GLU A 462 -20.57 13.14 3.44
CA GLU A 462 -20.98 14.24 2.56
C GLU A 462 -21.99 13.78 1.49
N ILE A 463 -21.81 12.59 0.90
CA ILE A 463 -22.76 12.00 -0.05
C ILE A 463 -24.11 11.71 0.62
N THR A 464 -24.14 11.24 1.87
CA THR A 464 -25.41 11.08 2.60
C THR A 464 -26.07 12.41 2.91
N ASP A 465 -25.32 13.41 3.39
CA ASP A 465 -25.85 14.76 3.69
C ASP A 465 -26.44 15.43 2.44
N LEU A 466 -25.78 15.29 1.28
CA LEU A 466 -26.28 15.80 -0.01
C LEU A 466 -27.49 15.00 -0.51
N THR A 467 -27.56 13.70 -0.24
CA THR A 467 -28.72 12.86 -0.58
C THR A 467 -29.94 13.21 0.27
N ASP A 468 -29.76 13.45 1.57
CA ASP A 468 -30.84 13.85 2.47
C ASP A 468 -31.33 15.27 2.14
N GLN A 469 -30.42 16.21 1.82
CA GLN A 469 -30.76 17.54 1.29
C GLN A 469 -31.57 17.46 -0.03
N LEU A 470 -31.22 16.55 -0.95
CA LEU A 470 -32.01 16.28 -2.15
C LEU A 470 -33.39 15.69 -1.80
N SER A 471 -33.50 14.88 -0.75
CA SER A 471 -34.78 14.33 -0.27
C SER A 471 -35.71 15.42 0.30
N ASP A 472 -35.17 16.39 1.04
CA ASP A 472 -35.90 17.55 1.57
C ASP A 472 -36.20 18.59 0.47
N GLY A 473 -35.31 18.72 -0.51
CA GLY A 473 -35.59 19.40 -1.78
C GLY A 473 -36.82 18.80 -2.48
N GLY A 474 -36.91 17.46 -2.55
CA GLY A 474 -38.09 16.76 -3.08
C GLY A 474 -39.38 17.06 -2.30
N LYS A 475 -39.32 17.09 -0.96
CA LYS A 475 -40.47 17.42 -0.09
C LYS A 475 -40.94 18.86 -0.32
N SER A 476 -40.02 19.83 -0.26
CA SER A 476 -40.33 21.25 -0.47
C SER A 476 -40.86 21.55 -1.89
N VAL A 477 -40.33 20.90 -2.93
CA VAL A 477 -40.90 20.97 -4.29
C VAL A 477 -42.32 20.40 -4.34
N HIS A 478 -42.62 19.31 -3.63
CA HIS A 478 -43.96 18.75 -3.58
C HIS A 478 -44.96 19.64 -2.82
N GLU A 479 -44.52 20.29 -1.73
CA GLU A 479 -45.32 21.29 -1.02
C GLU A 479 -45.57 22.54 -1.86
N LEU A 480 -44.57 23.03 -2.60
CA LEU A 480 -44.73 24.11 -3.57
C LEU A 480 -45.67 23.73 -4.72
N GLN A 481 -45.62 22.49 -5.23
CA GLN A 481 -46.60 22.00 -6.22
C GLN A 481 -48.03 21.93 -5.64
N LYS A 482 -48.18 21.57 -4.36
CA LYS A 482 -49.48 21.53 -3.68
C LYS A 482 -50.05 22.93 -3.45
N MET A 483 -49.22 23.89 -3.04
CA MET A 483 -49.61 25.31 -2.96
C MET A 483 -49.93 25.90 -4.33
N LYS A 484 -49.13 25.57 -5.36
CA LYS A 484 -49.39 25.98 -6.74
C LYS A 484 -50.78 25.52 -7.20
N LYS A 485 -51.11 24.23 -7.03
CA LYS A 485 -52.44 23.69 -7.40
C LYS A 485 -53.58 24.38 -6.65
N LYS A 486 -53.38 24.74 -5.38
CA LYS A 486 -54.39 25.48 -4.60
C LYS A 486 -54.62 26.89 -5.17
N ILE A 487 -53.56 27.58 -5.57
CA ILE A 487 -53.64 28.90 -6.23
C ILE A 487 -54.23 28.79 -7.65
N GLU A 488 -53.95 27.70 -8.39
CA GLU A 488 -54.58 27.41 -9.68
C GLU A 488 -56.10 27.21 -9.53
N MET A 489 -56.56 26.48 -8.51
CA MET A 489 -57.99 26.35 -8.19
C MET A 489 -58.62 27.66 -7.73
N GLU A 490 -57.98 28.42 -6.84
CA GLU A 490 -58.48 29.73 -6.39
C GLU A 490 -58.58 30.73 -7.55
N LYS A 491 -57.69 30.64 -8.55
CA LYS A 491 -57.78 31.41 -9.80
C LYS A 491 -58.97 30.95 -10.66
N GLU A 492 -59.21 29.65 -10.79
CA GLU A 492 -60.35 29.11 -11.55
C GLU A 492 -61.69 29.49 -10.92
N GLU A 493 -61.82 29.44 -9.59
CA GLU A 493 -63.00 29.88 -8.84
C GLU A 493 -63.25 31.40 -9.00
N LEU A 494 -62.20 32.22 -8.92
CA LEU A 494 -62.30 33.67 -9.16
C LEU A 494 -62.62 34.00 -10.63
N GLN A 495 -62.13 33.22 -11.59
CA GLN A 495 -62.43 33.42 -13.01
C GLN A 495 -63.89 33.06 -13.32
N ALA A 496 -64.42 31.96 -12.78
CA ALA A 496 -65.84 31.63 -12.89
C ALA A 496 -66.74 32.71 -12.25
N SER A 497 -66.36 33.23 -11.09
CA SER A 497 -67.07 34.35 -10.45
C SER A 497 -67.01 35.65 -11.26
N LEU A 498 -65.95 35.89 -12.04
CA LEU A 498 -65.86 37.01 -12.97
C LEU A 498 -66.80 36.80 -14.16
N GLU A 499 -66.73 35.63 -14.80
CA GLU A 499 -67.59 35.26 -15.95
C GLU A 499 -69.09 35.31 -15.60
N GLU A 500 -69.50 34.89 -14.39
CA GLU A 500 -70.88 35.08 -13.90
C GLU A 500 -71.27 36.57 -13.73
N SER A 501 -70.34 37.41 -13.27
CA SER A 501 -70.58 38.85 -13.10
C SER A 501 -70.61 39.62 -14.43
N GLU A 502 -69.84 39.17 -15.43
CA GLU A 502 -69.85 39.72 -16.79
C GLU A 502 -71.17 39.34 -17.50
N ALA A 503 -71.62 38.08 -17.37
CA ALA A 503 -72.93 37.66 -17.86
C ALA A 503 -74.10 38.40 -17.17
N ALA A 504 -73.96 38.74 -15.88
CA ALA A 504 -74.93 39.60 -15.18
C ALA A 504 -74.91 41.05 -15.69
N LEU A 505 -73.74 41.58 -16.07
CA LEU A 505 -73.62 42.91 -16.69
C LEU A 505 -74.27 42.94 -18.07
N GLU A 506 -74.00 41.96 -18.96
CA GLU A 506 -74.67 41.84 -20.26
C GLU A 506 -76.22 41.76 -20.12
N ALA A 507 -76.71 41.10 -19.07
CA ALA A 507 -78.14 41.00 -18.76
C ALA A 507 -78.75 42.34 -18.30
N GLU A 508 -77.98 43.24 -17.67
CA GLU A 508 -78.43 44.62 -17.38
C GLU A 508 -78.25 45.55 -18.59
N GLU A 509 -77.19 45.42 -19.38
CA GLU A 509 -77.02 46.20 -20.61
C GLU A 509 -78.13 45.92 -21.63
N THR A 510 -78.53 44.66 -21.78
CA THR A 510 -79.68 44.29 -22.64
C THR A 510 -81.03 44.76 -22.08
N LYS A 511 -81.18 44.93 -20.76
CA LYS A 511 -82.34 45.65 -20.18
C LYS A 511 -82.28 47.15 -20.46
N VAL A 512 -81.11 47.79 -20.34
CA VAL A 512 -80.92 49.21 -20.66
C VAL A 512 -81.21 49.48 -22.14
N LEU A 513 -80.77 48.61 -23.06
CA LEU A 513 -81.11 48.69 -24.48
C LEU A 513 -82.62 48.52 -24.72
N ARG A 514 -83.29 47.60 -24.01
CA ARG A 514 -84.75 47.45 -24.10
C ARG A 514 -85.48 48.69 -23.58
N LEU A 515 -85.05 49.25 -22.45
CA LEU A 515 -85.61 50.50 -21.90
C LEU A 515 -85.32 51.72 -22.81
N GLN A 516 -84.18 51.77 -23.49
CA GLN A 516 -83.90 52.79 -24.51
C GLN A 516 -84.82 52.66 -25.73
N LEU A 517 -85.13 51.44 -26.17
CA LEU A 517 -86.11 51.18 -27.22
C LEU A 517 -87.53 51.57 -26.77
N GLU A 518 -87.94 51.23 -25.54
CA GLU A 518 -89.23 51.64 -24.98
C GLU A 518 -89.33 53.18 -24.86
N VAL A 519 -88.25 53.86 -24.48
CA VAL A 519 -88.18 55.34 -24.44
C VAL A 519 -88.20 55.96 -25.85
N SER A 520 -87.56 55.34 -26.85
CA SER A 520 -87.63 55.83 -28.24
C SER A 520 -89.02 55.62 -28.85
N GLN A 521 -89.68 54.52 -28.52
CA GLN A 521 -91.04 54.20 -28.94
C GLN A 521 -92.07 55.11 -28.25
N ALA A 522 -91.88 55.42 -26.95
CA ALA A 522 -92.69 56.41 -26.24
C ALA A 522 -92.50 57.85 -26.76
N LYS A 523 -91.30 58.21 -27.23
CA LYS A 523 -91.07 59.46 -27.97
C LYS A 523 -91.83 59.48 -29.30
N ALA A 524 -91.72 58.41 -30.09
CA ALA A 524 -92.43 58.29 -31.36
C ALA A 524 -93.96 58.36 -31.18
N ASP A 525 -94.53 57.76 -30.12
CA ASP A 525 -95.96 57.89 -29.81
C ASP A 525 -96.37 59.28 -29.30
N MET A 526 -95.46 60.03 -28.64
CA MET A 526 -95.70 61.44 -28.30
C MET A 526 -95.66 62.34 -29.53
N GLU A 527 -94.67 62.15 -30.42
CA GLU A 527 -94.56 62.85 -31.70
C GLU A 527 -95.78 62.54 -32.59
N ARG A 528 -96.22 61.28 -32.65
CA ARG A 528 -97.43 60.85 -33.36
C ARG A 528 -98.70 61.52 -32.81
N ARG A 529 -98.83 61.66 -31.49
CA ARG A 529 -99.95 62.40 -30.85
C ARG A 529 -99.90 63.91 -31.09
N LEU A 530 -98.71 64.47 -31.24
CA LEU A 530 -98.53 65.89 -31.57
C LEU A 530 -98.95 66.14 -33.02
N GLN A 531 -98.56 65.24 -33.93
CA GLN A 531 -98.95 65.28 -35.34
C GLN A 531 -100.44 64.97 -35.55
N GLU A 532 -101.06 64.04 -34.78
CA GLU A 532 -102.52 63.86 -34.73
C GLU A 532 -103.27 65.16 -34.41
N LYS A 533 -102.68 66.04 -33.59
CA LYS A 533 -103.27 67.37 -33.27
C LYS A 533 -103.03 68.43 -34.33
N GLU A 534 -101.95 68.36 -35.10
CA GLU A 534 -101.74 69.22 -36.27
C GLU A 534 -102.65 68.81 -37.44
N GLU A 535 -102.90 67.51 -37.60
CA GLU A 535 -103.81 66.96 -38.62
C GLU A 535 -105.29 67.31 -38.36
N GLU A 536 -105.73 67.48 -37.10
CA GLU A 536 -107.05 68.04 -36.78
C GLU A 536 -107.25 69.46 -37.35
N PHE A 537 -106.21 70.30 -37.30
CA PHE A 537 -106.26 71.66 -37.88
C PHE A 537 -106.23 71.65 -39.41
N GLU A 538 -105.52 70.71 -40.04
CA GLU A 538 -105.58 70.54 -41.49
C GLU A 538 -106.88 69.89 -42.00
N ALA A 539 -107.52 69.02 -41.21
CA ALA A 539 -108.75 68.32 -41.61
C ALA A 539 -109.89 69.29 -41.94
N THR A 540 -110.06 70.36 -41.14
CA THR A 540 -111.04 71.42 -41.40
C THR A 540 -110.77 72.14 -42.74
N ARG A 541 -109.50 72.33 -43.10
CA ARG A 541 -109.07 73.00 -44.34
C ARG A 541 -109.19 72.09 -45.57
N LYS A 542 -108.92 70.80 -45.42
CA LYS A 542 -108.97 69.79 -46.50
C LYS A 542 -110.39 69.27 -46.80
N SER A 543 -111.36 69.59 -45.94
CA SER A 543 -112.79 69.27 -46.14
C SER A 543 -113.35 69.86 -47.44
N HIS A 544 -113.07 71.13 -47.74
CA HIS A 544 -113.69 71.82 -48.88
C HIS A 544 -113.08 71.48 -50.26
N GLN A 545 -111.84 70.97 -50.34
CA GLN A 545 -111.20 70.66 -51.63
C GLN A 545 -111.51 69.24 -52.13
N ARG A 546 -111.88 68.30 -51.25
CA ARG A 546 -112.11 66.88 -51.60
C ARG A 546 -113.38 66.62 -52.42
N ALA A 547 -114.22 67.64 -52.64
CA ALA A 547 -115.53 67.48 -53.28
C ALA A 547 -115.52 67.39 -54.82
N LEU A 548 -114.47 67.86 -55.51
CA LEU A 548 -114.53 68.09 -56.97
C LEU A 548 -113.79 67.07 -57.84
N GLU A 549 -112.60 66.62 -57.45
CA GLU A 549 -111.68 65.90 -58.37
C GLU A 549 -111.42 64.44 -57.97
N SER A 550 -112.28 63.87 -57.11
CA SER A 550 -112.12 62.55 -56.49
C SER A 550 -112.32 61.33 -57.42
N LEU A 551 -112.80 61.50 -58.66
CA LEU A 551 -113.44 60.39 -59.39
C LEU A 551 -112.89 60.06 -60.79
N GLN A 552 -112.06 60.91 -61.42
CA GLN A 552 -111.73 60.76 -62.85
C GLN A 552 -110.33 60.19 -63.13
N ALA A 553 -109.36 60.31 -62.22
CA ALA A 553 -107.94 60.08 -62.53
C ALA A 553 -107.34 58.76 -62.00
N SER A 554 -108.02 58.07 -61.08
CA SER A 554 -107.46 56.92 -60.35
C SER A 554 -107.58 55.57 -61.06
N LEU A 555 -108.46 55.43 -62.06
CA LEU A 555 -108.79 54.15 -62.69
C LEU A 555 -107.74 53.67 -63.71
N ASP A 556 -107.08 54.59 -64.43
CA ASP A 556 -106.20 54.27 -65.57
C ASP A 556 -104.76 53.84 -65.20
N VAL A 557 -104.42 53.85 -63.91
CA VAL A 557 -103.04 53.61 -63.42
C VAL A 557 -102.81 52.14 -63.04
N GLU A 558 -103.72 51.50 -62.30
CA GLU A 558 -103.51 50.14 -61.78
C GLU A 558 -103.30 49.07 -62.87
N VAL A 559 -103.94 49.24 -64.03
CA VAL A 559 -103.90 48.27 -65.13
C VAL A 559 -102.48 48.03 -65.65
N LYS A 560 -101.61 49.04 -65.61
CA LYS A 560 -100.24 48.99 -66.17
C LYS A 560 -99.24 48.30 -65.23
N ALA A 561 -99.31 48.58 -63.92
CA ALA A 561 -98.38 48.01 -62.94
C ALA A 561 -98.47 46.47 -62.87
N ARG A 562 -99.68 45.91 -63.08
CA ARG A 562 -99.93 44.46 -62.99
C ARG A 562 -99.22 43.65 -64.08
N THR A 563 -98.93 44.22 -65.24
CA THR A 563 -98.30 43.51 -66.36
C THR A 563 -96.78 43.35 -66.25
N GLU A 564 -96.08 44.22 -65.53
CA GLU A 564 -94.61 44.18 -65.45
C GLU A 564 -94.11 43.18 -64.40
N ALA A 565 -94.78 43.11 -63.24
CA ALA A 565 -94.46 42.18 -62.16
C ALA A 565 -94.45 40.70 -62.62
N GLY A 566 -95.38 40.32 -63.51
CA GLY A 566 -95.46 38.96 -64.06
C GLY A 566 -94.29 38.58 -64.99
N ARG A 567 -93.55 39.55 -65.53
CA ARG A 567 -92.41 39.31 -66.42
C ARG A 567 -91.09 39.16 -65.65
N LEU A 568 -90.93 39.88 -64.54
CA LEU A 568 -89.78 39.76 -63.63
C LEU A 568 -89.74 38.38 -62.93
N LYS A 569 -90.89 37.91 -62.44
CA LYS A 569 -90.98 36.62 -61.73
C LYS A 569 -90.41 35.44 -62.55
N LYS A 570 -90.82 35.31 -63.81
CA LYS A 570 -90.38 34.22 -64.70
C LYS A 570 -88.89 34.24 -65.02
N LYS A 571 -88.21 35.39 -64.89
CA LYS A 571 -86.76 35.46 -65.05
C LYS A 571 -86.06 34.91 -63.81
N MET A 572 -86.46 35.35 -62.61
CA MET A 572 -85.91 34.85 -61.35
C MET A 572 -86.08 33.32 -61.22
N GLU A 573 -87.22 32.77 -61.67
CA GLU A 573 -87.46 31.32 -61.72
C GLU A 573 -86.51 30.56 -62.69
N SER A 574 -85.95 31.24 -63.70
CA SER A 574 -84.93 30.67 -64.61
C SER A 574 -83.53 30.80 -64.01
N ASP A 575 -83.20 31.99 -63.51
CA ASP A 575 -81.89 32.33 -62.95
C ASP A 575 -81.57 31.43 -61.72
N VAL A 576 -82.58 31.03 -60.92
CA VAL A 576 -82.43 30.06 -59.81
C VAL A 576 -82.10 28.65 -60.29
N ASN A 577 -82.82 28.13 -61.30
CA ASN A 577 -82.57 26.77 -61.83
C ASN A 577 -81.15 26.61 -62.40
N GLU A 578 -80.61 27.65 -63.05
CA GLU A 578 -79.23 27.63 -63.56
C GLU A 578 -78.19 27.64 -62.43
N LEU A 579 -78.47 28.30 -61.30
CA LEU A 579 -77.58 28.32 -60.14
C LEU A 579 -77.61 26.98 -59.37
N GLU A 580 -78.78 26.35 -59.23
CA GLU A 580 -78.89 25.02 -58.60
C GLU A 580 -78.06 23.96 -59.37
N VAL A 581 -78.15 23.93 -60.71
CA VAL A 581 -77.35 23.03 -61.55
C VAL A 581 -75.85 23.30 -61.42
N GLN A 582 -75.43 24.57 -61.32
CA GLN A 582 -74.02 24.92 -61.11
C GLN A 582 -73.50 24.48 -59.73
N VAL A 583 -74.27 24.66 -58.66
CA VAL A 583 -73.93 24.19 -57.31
C VAL A 583 -73.77 22.67 -57.30
N ASP A 584 -74.67 21.94 -57.96
CA ASP A 584 -74.62 20.47 -57.98
C ASP A 584 -73.40 19.92 -58.76
N GLN A 585 -72.99 20.61 -59.84
CA GLN A 585 -71.76 20.28 -60.57
C GLN A 585 -70.50 20.64 -59.77
N LEU A 586 -70.47 21.78 -59.08
CA LEU A 586 -69.35 22.17 -58.22
C LEU A 586 -69.19 21.20 -57.04
N ASN A 587 -70.29 20.74 -56.44
CA ASN A 587 -70.26 19.74 -55.36
C ASN A 587 -69.70 18.39 -55.84
N LYS A 588 -70.06 17.92 -57.05
CA LYS A 588 -69.47 16.71 -57.65
C LYS A 588 -67.98 16.87 -57.89
N ASN A 589 -67.56 17.98 -58.52
CA ASN A 589 -66.14 18.27 -58.77
C ASN A 589 -65.33 18.33 -57.46
N ASN A 590 -65.88 18.96 -56.41
CA ASN A 590 -65.24 19.05 -55.09
C ASN A 590 -65.12 17.66 -54.41
N ALA A 591 -66.16 16.81 -54.52
CA ALA A 591 -66.11 15.44 -54.01
C ALA A 591 -65.08 14.56 -54.74
N GLU A 592 -64.83 14.79 -56.02
CA GLU A 592 -63.78 14.12 -56.79
C GLU A 592 -62.38 14.63 -56.44
N LEU A 593 -62.21 15.95 -56.32
CA LEU A 593 -60.96 16.57 -55.85
C LEU A 593 -60.59 16.09 -54.43
N MET A 594 -61.56 15.97 -53.52
CA MET A 594 -61.33 15.44 -52.18
C MET A 594 -60.93 13.95 -52.18
N LYS A 595 -61.33 13.16 -53.18
CA LYS A 595 -60.85 11.77 -53.37
C LYS A 595 -59.42 11.75 -53.90
N THR A 596 -59.06 12.59 -54.87
CA THR A 596 -57.68 12.67 -55.38
C THR A 596 -56.72 13.22 -54.33
N VAL A 597 -57.11 14.23 -53.55
CA VAL A 597 -56.32 14.74 -52.41
C VAL A 597 -56.05 13.63 -51.40
N LYS A 598 -57.05 12.84 -50.99
CA LYS A 598 -56.84 11.71 -50.06
C LYS A 598 -55.93 10.62 -50.65
N LYS A 599 -56.06 10.32 -51.95
CA LYS A 599 -55.17 9.36 -52.63
C LYS A 599 -53.73 9.87 -52.68
N LEU A 600 -53.51 11.14 -53.01
CA LEU A 600 -52.18 11.76 -53.03
C LEU A 600 -51.58 11.85 -51.63
N GLN A 601 -52.36 12.18 -50.59
CA GLN A 601 -51.90 12.15 -49.19
C GLN A 601 -51.47 10.75 -48.75
N GLN A 602 -52.18 9.70 -49.17
CA GLN A 602 -51.79 8.31 -48.89
C GLN A 602 -50.48 7.94 -49.61
N GLN A 603 -50.36 8.27 -50.91
CA GLN A 603 -49.14 8.01 -51.68
C GLN A 603 -47.93 8.80 -51.15
N ILE A 604 -48.13 10.03 -50.65
CA ILE A 604 -47.08 10.82 -49.99
C ILE A 604 -46.60 10.11 -48.71
N LYS A 605 -47.51 9.57 -47.87
CA LYS A 605 -47.14 8.80 -46.68
C LYS A 605 -46.41 7.51 -47.01
N GLU A 606 -46.84 6.79 -48.04
CA GLU A 606 -46.19 5.56 -48.51
C GLU A 606 -44.77 5.84 -49.02
N LEU A 607 -44.58 6.92 -49.78
CA LEU A 607 -43.26 7.36 -50.24
C LEU A 607 -42.38 7.93 -49.11
N GLN A 608 -42.97 8.58 -48.11
CA GLN A 608 -42.24 9.03 -46.91
C GLN A 608 -41.71 7.85 -46.10
N ALA A 609 -42.56 6.85 -45.81
CA ALA A 609 -42.14 5.64 -45.10
C ALA A 609 -41.07 4.85 -45.88
N GLN A 610 -41.16 4.80 -47.22
CA GLN A 610 -40.11 4.21 -48.06
C GLN A 610 -38.80 5.01 -48.01
N LEU A 611 -38.86 6.34 -48.05
CA LEU A 611 -37.68 7.21 -47.94
C LEU A 611 -37.01 7.10 -46.56
N GLU A 612 -37.80 6.97 -45.49
CA GLU A 612 -37.34 6.80 -44.12
C GLU A 612 -36.64 5.44 -43.92
N GLU A 613 -37.20 4.35 -44.46
CA GLU A 613 -36.57 3.02 -44.39
C GLU A 613 -35.31 2.91 -45.28
N GLU A 614 -35.35 3.44 -46.51
CA GLU A 614 -34.16 3.53 -47.38
C GLU A 614 -33.06 4.39 -46.74
N ALA A 615 -33.40 5.49 -46.07
CA ALA A 615 -32.44 6.28 -45.31
C ALA A 615 -31.86 5.51 -44.11
N ARG A 616 -32.68 4.72 -43.40
CA ARG A 616 -32.22 3.88 -42.27
C ARG A 616 -31.26 2.79 -42.75
N VAL A 617 -31.62 2.05 -43.79
CA VAL A 617 -30.78 1.00 -44.41
C VAL A 617 -29.51 1.60 -44.99
N GLN A 618 -29.56 2.80 -45.57
CA GLN A 618 -28.37 3.48 -46.07
C GLN A 618 -27.42 3.92 -44.94
N GLU A 619 -27.94 4.28 -43.76
CA GLU A 619 -27.11 4.59 -42.59
C GLU A 619 -26.53 3.32 -41.94
N GLU A 620 -27.31 2.25 -41.81
CA GLU A 620 -26.82 0.92 -41.39
C GLU A 620 -25.66 0.45 -42.29
N LEU A 621 -25.79 0.60 -43.61
CA LEU A 621 -24.73 0.31 -44.58
C LEU A 621 -23.51 1.26 -44.48
N ARG A 622 -23.68 2.52 -44.06
CA ARG A 622 -22.55 3.42 -43.76
C ARG A 622 -21.83 3.00 -42.48
N GLU A 623 -22.55 2.61 -41.44
CA GLU A 623 -21.95 2.11 -40.19
C GLU A 623 -21.15 0.83 -40.48
N GLU A 624 -21.72 -0.14 -41.22
CA GLU A 624 -20.98 -1.33 -41.68
C GLU A 624 -19.77 -0.96 -42.54
N GLN A 625 -19.90 -0.02 -43.50
CA GLN A 625 -18.77 0.44 -44.31
C GLN A 625 -17.65 1.02 -43.44
N THR A 626 -17.96 1.92 -42.49
CA THR A 626 -16.91 2.51 -41.62
C THR A 626 -16.28 1.48 -40.67
N LEU A 627 -17.03 0.47 -40.24
CA LEU A 627 -16.49 -0.67 -39.48
C LEU A 627 -15.54 -1.53 -40.33
N LEU A 628 -15.90 -1.81 -41.59
CA LEU A 628 -15.05 -2.52 -42.54
C LEU A 628 -13.82 -1.72 -42.93
N GLU A 629 -13.93 -0.42 -43.15
CA GLU A 629 -12.79 0.48 -43.42
C GLU A 629 -11.83 0.53 -42.23
N ARG A 630 -12.33 0.69 -41.00
CA ARG A 630 -11.51 0.61 -39.77
C ARG A 630 -10.82 -0.74 -39.61
N ARG A 631 -11.51 -1.84 -39.94
CA ARG A 631 -10.92 -3.19 -39.91
C ARG A 631 -9.84 -3.35 -40.99
N CYS A 632 -10.05 -2.79 -42.18
CA CYS A 632 -9.04 -2.78 -43.24
C CYS A 632 -7.81 -1.94 -42.87
N THR A 633 -7.98 -0.77 -42.24
CA THR A 633 -6.82 0.01 -41.78
C THR A 633 -6.05 -0.69 -40.67
N LEU A 634 -6.72 -1.36 -39.73
CA LEU A 634 -6.07 -2.19 -38.71
C LEU A 634 -5.27 -3.35 -39.32
N LEU A 635 -5.83 -4.08 -40.29
CA LEU A 635 -5.12 -5.15 -41.00
C LEU A 635 -3.94 -4.63 -41.84
N VAL A 636 -4.01 -3.40 -42.34
CA VAL A 636 -2.87 -2.73 -42.99
C VAL A 636 -1.78 -2.40 -41.97
N THR A 637 -2.12 -1.82 -40.82
CA THR A 637 -1.11 -1.51 -39.77
C THR A 637 -0.48 -2.77 -39.19
N GLU A 638 -1.26 -3.82 -38.90
CA GLU A 638 -0.74 -5.13 -38.47
C GLU A 638 0.21 -5.73 -39.54
N GLY A 639 -0.12 -5.56 -40.83
CA GLY A 639 0.70 -5.98 -41.96
C GLY A 639 1.92 -5.10 -42.25
N GLU A 640 2.01 -3.90 -41.68
CA GLU A 640 3.17 -3.01 -41.72
C GLU A 640 4.07 -3.23 -40.51
N GLU A 641 3.51 -3.36 -39.31
CA GLU A 641 4.21 -3.79 -38.09
C GLU A 641 4.88 -5.15 -38.28
N SER A 642 4.18 -6.13 -38.87
CA SER A 642 4.74 -7.44 -39.21
C SER A 642 5.90 -7.36 -40.19
N ARG A 643 5.89 -6.40 -41.13
CA ARG A 643 7.01 -6.15 -42.05
C ARG A 643 8.18 -5.47 -41.35
N ALA A 644 7.92 -4.46 -40.52
CA ALA A 644 8.95 -3.80 -39.72
C ALA A 644 9.63 -4.77 -38.75
N ALA A 645 8.87 -5.67 -38.13
CA ALA A 645 9.38 -6.75 -37.28
C ALA A 645 10.23 -7.76 -38.08
N LEU A 646 9.80 -8.16 -39.28
CA LEU A 646 10.58 -9.02 -40.18
C LEU A 646 11.90 -8.36 -40.60
N GLU A 647 11.88 -7.09 -41.00
CA GLU A 647 13.11 -6.36 -41.34
C GLU A 647 14.04 -6.18 -40.14
N ALA A 648 13.49 -5.95 -38.94
CA ALA A 648 14.28 -5.89 -37.71
C ALA A 648 14.93 -7.25 -37.39
N ALA A 649 14.17 -8.35 -37.50
CA ALA A 649 14.69 -9.71 -37.37
C ALA A 649 15.77 -10.02 -38.42
N GLU A 650 15.61 -9.57 -39.67
CA GLU A 650 16.64 -9.71 -40.71
C GLU A 650 17.93 -8.94 -40.40
N ARG A 651 17.83 -7.73 -39.83
CA ARG A 651 19.00 -6.93 -39.39
C ARG A 651 19.75 -7.65 -38.27
N VAL A 652 19.02 -8.15 -37.25
CA VAL A 652 19.59 -8.93 -36.14
C VAL A 652 20.19 -10.26 -36.63
N ARG A 653 19.53 -10.95 -37.56
CA ARG A 653 20.05 -12.18 -38.18
C ARG A 653 21.38 -11.91 -38.90
N LYS A 654 21.48 -10.78 -39.62
CA LYS A 654 22.71 -10.37 -40.32
C LYS A 654 23.84 -9.96 -39.35
N SER A 655 23.54 -9.31 -38.23
CA SER A 655 24.57 -9.00 -37.21
C SER A 655 25.08 -10.26 -36.51
N LEU A 656 24.18 -11.20 -36.17
CA LEU A 656 24.56 -12.51 -35.63
C LEU A 656 25.36 -13.36 -36.63
N GLU A 657 25.08 -13.28 -37.93
CA GLU A 657 25.91 -13.90 -38.97
C GLU A 657 27.32 -13.30 -39.02
N THR A 658 27.48 -11.98 -38.85
CA THR A 658 28.82 -11.36 -38.76
C THR A 658 29.54 -11.68 -37.45
N GLU A 659 28.84 -11.72 -36.31
CA GLU A 659 29.41 -12.13 -35.02
C GLU A 659 29.85 -13.61 -35.03
N LEU A 660 29.08 -14.48 -35.69
CA LEU A 660 29.45 -15.88 -35.93
C LEU A 660 30.70 -15.99 -36.82
N HIS A 661 30.82 -15.15 -37.84
CA HIS A 661 32.01 -15.12 -38.69
C HIS A 661 33.25 -14.63 -37.92
N GLU A 662 33.13 -13.51 -37.19
CA GLU A 662 34.21 -12.99 -36.35
C GLU A 662 34.62 -13.98 -35.25
N THR A 663 33.67 -14.68 -34.62
CA THR A 663 34.00 -15.69 -33.60
C THR A 663 34.64 -16.94 -34.21
N ALA A 664 34.30 -17.33 -35.44
CA ALA A 664 35.03 -18.36 -36.18
C ALA A 664 36.47 -17.92 -36.53
N GLU A 665 36.70 -16.66 -36.92
CA GLU A 665 38.07 -16.14 -37.15
C GLU A 665 38.89 -16.06 -35.84
N LYS A 666 38.26 -15.61 -34.74
CA LYS A 666 38.86 -15.60 -33.39
C LYS A 666 39.17 -17.02 -32.91
N TYR A 667 38.31 -18.00 -33.21
CA TYR A 667 38.57 -19.43 -32.94
C TYR A 667 39.74 -19.97 -33.77
N ASN A 668 39.76 -19.74 -35.09
CA ASN A 668 40.83 -20.22 -35.98
C ASN A 668 42.19 -19.63 -35.63
N THR A 669 42.23 -18.36 -35.19
CA THR A 669 43.46 -17.72 -34.71
C THR A 669 43.89 -18.22 -33.32
N LEU A 670 42.94 -18.51 -32.42
CA LEU A 670 43.23 -19.18 -31.14
C LEU A 670 43.72 -20.61 -31.31
N ASP A 671 43.16 -21.41 -32.22
CA ASP A 671 43.65 -22.76 -32.52
C ASP A 671 45.04 -22.72 -33.13
N SER A 672 45.30 -21.80 -34.07
CA SER A 672 46.64 -21.57 -34.63
C SER A 672 47.67 -21.23 -33.54
N GLN A 673 47.29 -20.39 -32.56
CA GLN A 673 48.13 -20.09 -31.40
C GLN A 673 48.29 -21.30 -30.46
N PHE A 674 47.23 -22.07 -30.22
CA PHE A 674 47.25 -23.27 -29.39
C PHE A 674 48.14 -24.36 -29.98
N GLN A 675 48.06 -24.62 -31.29
CA GLN A 675 48.97 -25.53 -31.98
C GLN A 675 50.44 -25.05 -31.90
N SER A 676 50.67 -23.74 -32.06
CA SER A 676 52.01 -23.14 -31.89
C SER A 676 52.55 -23.36 -30.47
N VAL A 677 51.77 -23.00 -29.43
CA VAL A 677 52.13 -23.19 -28.01
C VAL A 677 52.30 -24.67 -27.67
N SER A 678 51.48 -25.57 -28.21
CA SER A 678 51.62 -27.02 -28.03
C SER A 678 52.91 -27.56 -28.68
N SER A 679 53.32 -27.02 -29.82
CA SER A 679 54.60 -27.35 -30.45
C SER A 679 55.81 -26.83 -29.63
N GLY A 680 55.69 -25.63 -29.05
CA GLY A 680 56.69 -25.07 -28.12
C GLY A 680 56.79 -25.88 -26.83
N LYS A 681 55.65 -26.28 -26.26
CA LYS A 681 55.59 -27.17 -25.09
C LYS A 681 56.29 -28.49 -25.35
N ARG A 682 56.03 -29.15 -26.49
CA ARG A 682 56.71 -30.40 -26.87
C ARG A 682 58.22 -30.24 -27.03
N LYS A 683 58.70 -29.09 -27.53
CA LYS A 683 60.15 -28.79 -27.55
C LYS A 683 60.70 -28.66 -26.14
N LEU A 684 60.09 -27.83 -25.29
CA LEU A 684 60.52 -27.66 -23.90
C LEU A 684 60.46 -28.97 -23.09
N GLU A 685 59.52 -29.88 -23.39
CA GLU A 685 59.48 -31.22 -22.79
C GLU A 685 60.66 -32.10 -23.21
N VAL A 686 61.12 -32.00 -24.46
CA VAL A 686 62.35 -32.66 -24.95
C VAL A 686 63.61 -32.00 -24.38
N ASP A 687 63.67 -30.67 -24.37
CA ASP A 687 64.79 -29.89 -23.80
C ASP A 687 64.95 -30.20 -22.30
N VAL A 688 63.85 -30.32 -21.55
CA VAL A 688 63.86 -30.72 -20.14
C VAL A 688 64.27 -32.18 -19.96
N GLN A 689 63.86 -33.11 -20.83
CA GLN A 689 64.35 -34.49 -20.79
C GLN A 689 65.87 -34.56 -21.02
N GLN A 690 66.38 -33.83 -22.01
CA GLN A 690 67.82 -33.76 -22.28
C GLN A 690 68.59 -33.14 -21.11
N LEU A 691 68.14 -32.00 -20.57
CA LEU A 691 68.76 -31.37 -19.39
C LEU A 691 68.69 -32.25 -18.13
N THR A 692 67.66 -33.09 -18.00
CA THR A 692 67.57 -34.07 -16.91
C THR A 692 68.62 -35.16 -17.07
N GLN A 693 68.81 -35.67 -18.30
CA GLN A 693 69.84 -36.67 -18.60
C GLN A 693 71.26 -36.11 -18.41
N GLU A 694 71.55 -34.91 -18.92
CA GLU A 694 72.81 -34.19 -18.69
C GLU A 694 73.06 -33.95 -17.18
N HIS A 695 72.00 -33.67 -16.40
CA HIS A 695 72.11 -33.55 -14.94
C HIS A 695 72.38 -34.88 -14.23
N GLU A 696 71.79 -36.00 -14.67
CA GLU A 696 72.08 -37.32 -14.12
C GLU A 696 73.52 -37.77 -14.44
N GLU A 697 74.01 -37.49 -15.64
CA GLU A 697 75.40 -37.73 -16.06
C GLU A 697 76.37 -36.88 -15.21
N LEU A 698 76.14 -35.58 -15.07
CA LEU A 698 76.93 -34.70 -14.19
C LEU A 698 76.86 -35.11 -12.71
N GLN A 699 75.73 -35.62 -12.22
CA GLN A 699 75.65 -36.20 -10.88
C GLN A 699 76.49 -37.49 -10.77
N ALA A 700 76.50 -38.36 -11.79
CA ALA A 700 77.31 -39.57 -11.80
C ALA A 700 78.82 -39.24 -11.81
N GLU A 701 79.23 -38.24 -12.59
CA GLU A 701 80.61 -37.72 -12.57
C GLU A 701 80.96 -37.11 -11.21
N LEU A 702 80.07 -36.30 -10.62
CA LEU A 702 80.28 -35.70 -9.29
C LEU A 702 80.40 -36.77 -8.19
N ARG A 703 79.59 -37.84 -8.25
CA ARG A 703 79.74 -39.01 -7.34
C ARG A 703 81.11 -39.69 -7.56
N SER A 704 81.50 -39.95 -8.81
CA SER A 704 82.80 -40.54 -9.15
C SER A 704 83.98 -39.70 -8.66
N ALA A 705 83.91 -38.37 -8.81
CA ALA A 705 84.91 -37.42 -8.32
C ALA A 705 84.94 -37.36 -6.79
N ASN A 706 83.78 -37.34 -6.14
CA ASN A 706 83.66 -37.35 -4.68
C ASN A 706 84.22 -38.65 -4.08
N ASP A 707 83.97 -39.81 -4.68
CA ASP A 707 84.50 -41.08 -4.17
C ASP A 707 86.01 -41.24 -4.44
N LYS A 708 86.55 -40.64 -5.52
CA LYS A 708 88.00 -40.47 -5.70
C LYS A 708 88.59 -39.53 -4.64
N ALA A 709 87.93 -38.41 -4.34
CA ALA A 709 88.34 -37.47 -3.31
C ALA A 709 88.28 -38.09 -1.90
N LYS A 710 87.24 -38.87 -1.57
CA LYS A 710 87.15 -39.65 -0.33
C LYS A 710 88.27 -40.68 -0.22
N LYS A 711 88.57 -41.44 -1.29
CA LYS A 711 89.69 -42.39 -1.28
C LYS A 711 91.03 -41.69 -1.04
N SER A 712 91.30 -40.60 -1.77
CA SER A 712 92.50 -39.79 -1.55
C SER A 712 92.54 -39.16 -0.15
N ALA A 713 91.39 -38.73 0.40
CA ALA A 713 91.30 -38.22 1.77
C ALA A 713 91.50 -39.32 2.83
N CYS A 714 91.00 -40.53 2.60
CA CYS A 714 91.24 -41.69 3.46
C CYS A 714 92.70 -42.15 3.40
N GLU A 715 93.32 -42.14 2.21
CA GLU A 715 94.76 -42.40 2.03
C GLU A 715 95.59 -41.31 2.71
N THR A 716 95.21 -40.04 2.58
CA THR A 716 95.87 -38.91 3.28
C THR A 716 95.68 -39.01 4.79
N ALA A 717 94.50 -39.39 5.28
CA ALA A 717 94.25 -39.61 6.70
C ALA A 717 95.00 -40.84 7.24
N ARG A 718 95.15 -41.90 6.44
CA ARG A 718 95.95 -43.08 6.76
C ARG A 718 97.44 -42.73 6.84
N VAL A 719 97.96 -41.94 5.89
CA VAL A 719 99.34 -41.45 5.91
C VAL A 719 99.55 -40.43 7.04
N LEU A 720 98.55 -39.63 7.39
CA LEU A 720 98.59 -38.75 8.56
C LEU A 720 98.59 -39.53 9.87
N GLU A 721 97.83 -40.63 9.99
CA GLU A 721 97.86 -41.48 11.19
C GLU A 721 99.10 -42.39 11.23
N GLU A 722 99.63 -42.84 10.09
CA GLU A 722 100.95 -43.49 10.02
C GLU A 722 102.06 -42.50 10.44
N LEU A 723 101.98 -41.25 10.00
CA LEU A 723 102.85 -40.17 10.46
C LEU A 723 102.59 -39.81 11.93
N ARG A 724 101.36 -39.94 12.45
CA ARG A 724 101.02 -39.69 13.87
C ARG A 724 101.53 -40.83 14.76
N VAL A 725 101.45 -42.08 14.30
CA VAL A 725 101.99 -43.26 14.96
C VAL A 725 103.52 -43.23 14.93
N GLU A 726 104.16 -42.84 13.82
CA GLU A 726 105.61 -42.62 13.79
C GLU A 726 106.01 -41.38 14.60
N GLN A 727 105.19 -40.32 14.68
CA GLN A 727 105.43 -39.23 15.63
C GLN A 727 105.25 -39.69 17.08
N GLU A 728 104.30 -40.58 17.39
CA GLU A 728 104.16 -41.17 18.73
C GLU A 728 105.27 -42.18 19.05
N HIS A 729 105.80 -42.88 18.05
CA HIS A 729 106.96 -43.77 18.14
C HIS A 729 108.25 -42.96 18.33
N ILE A 730 108.47 -41.90 17.55
CA ILE A 730 109.55 -40.92 17.76
C ILE A 730 109.38 -40.22 19.10
N MET A 731 108.17 -39.86 19.54
CA MET A 731 107.92 -39.30 20.88
C MET A 731 108.07 -40.36 21.98
N HIS A 732 107.93 -41.65 21.70
CA HIS A 732 108.19 -42.74 22.65
C HIS A 732 109.69 -43.01 22.77
N LEU A 733 110.40 -43.11 21.64
CA LEU A 733 111.85 -43.15 21.56
C LEU A 733 112.47 -41.89 22.18
N GLU A 734 111.89 -40.71 21.96
CA GLU A 734 112.27 -39.48 22.66
C GLU A 734 111.93 -39.53 24.15
N ARG A 735 110.86 -40.20 24.60
CA ARG A 735 110.57 -40.36 26.04
C ARG A 735 111.55 -41.32 26.71
N VAL A 736 111.91 -42.42 26.05
CA VAL A 736 112.93 -43.38 26.52
C VAL A 736 114.31 -42.72 26.50
N LYS A 737 114.68 -42.05 25.40
CA LYS A 737 115.88 -41.24 25.28
C LYS A 737 115.91 -40.13 26.32
N LYS A 738 114.85 -39.33 26.48
CA LYS A 738 114.75 -38.30 27.53
C LYS A 738 114.80 -38.90 28.94
N SER A 739 114.32 -40.12 29.17
CA SER A 739 114.44 -40.79 30.48
C SER A 739 115.89 -41.18 30.79
N LEU A 740 116.64 -41.65 29.79
CA LEU A 740 118.06 -42.01 29.93
C LEU A 740 118.95 -40.75 29.97
N GLU A 741 118.64 -39.75 29.14
CA GLU A 741 119.23 -38.40 29.18
C GLU A 741 118.89 -37.67 30.49
N LEU A 742 117.72 -37.91 31.12
CA LEU A 742 117.37 -37.38 32.44
C LEU A 742 118.16 -38.06 33.56
N GLN A 743 118.41 -39.37 33.48
CA GLN A 743 119.29 -40.05 34.43
C GLN A 743 120.75 -39.59 34.31
N MET A 744 121.19 -39.14 33.12
CA MET A 744 122.46 -38.43 32.96
C MET A 744 122.38 -36.94 33.40
N LYS A 745 121.28 -36.24 33.09
CA LYS A 745 121.10 -34.82 33.42
C LYS A 745 120.85 -34.54 34.90
N ASP A 746 120.25 -35.44 35.67
CA ASP A 746 120.16 -35.25 37.13
C ASP A 746 121.56 -35.32 37.77
N MET A 747 122.46 -36.11 37.19
CA MET A 747 123.86 -36.22 37.64
C MET A 747 124.75 -35.06 37.19
N SER A 748 124.45 -34.38 36.07
CA SER A 748 125.17 -33.16 35.64
C SER A 748 124.52 -31.84 36.12
N GLY A 749 123.19 -31.74 36.12
CA GLY A 749 122.46 -30.51 36.47
C GLY A 749 122.63 -30.09 37.93
N ARG A 750 122.82 -31.06 38.82
CA ARG A 750 123.18 -30.84 40.23
C ARG A 750 124.61 -30.28 40.42
N LEU A 751 125.40 -30.17 39.35
CA LEU A 751 126.71 -29.53 39.32
C LEU A 751 126.66 -28.10 38.73
N GLU A 752 125.87 -27.88 37.66
CA GLU A 752 125.89 -26.64 36.88
C GLU A 752 124.79 -25.62 37.26
N GLU A 753 123.59 -26.06 37.67
CA GLU A 753 122.47 -25.12 37.97
C GLU A 753 122.66 -24.35 39.29
N ALA A 754 123.70 -24.67 40.05
CA ALA A 754 124.14 -23.89 41.21
C ALA A 754 124.85 -22.57 40.83
N GLU A 755 125.41 -22.44 39.61
CA GLU A 755 126.34 -21.34 39.30
C GLU A 755 125.68 -20.09 38.68
N GLN A 756 124.58 -20.22 37.92
CA GLN A 756 124.10 -19.12 37.07
C GLN A 756 122.63 -18.72 37.26
N MET A 757 122.37 -18.05 38.39
CA MET A 757 121.25 -17.10 38.55
C MET A 757 121.38 -15.92 37.54
N ALA A 758 121.04 -16.13 36.26
CA ALA A 758 121.47 -15.28 35.14
C ALA A 758 120.39 -14.41 34.44
N MET A 759 119.41 -13.94 35.22
CA MET A 759 118.97 -12.52 35.20
C MET A 759 118.22 -11.89 33.99
N LYS A 760 118.19 -12.44 32.76
CA LYS A 760 117.90 -11.60 31.56
C LYS A 760 116.66 -11.91 30.69
N GLY A 761 115.95 -13.03 30.87
CA GLY A 761 114.87 -13.43 29.95
C GLY A 761 113.48 -12.78 30.15
N GLY A 762 112.85 -12.98 31.32
CA GLY A 762 111.39 -12.97 31.43
C GLY A 762 110.64 -11.63 31.29
N LYS A 763 111.30 -10.47 31.46
CA LYS A 763 110.60 -9.19 31.68
C LYS A 763 109.79 -8.62 30.50
N LYS A 764 110.01 -9.10 29.26
CA LYS A 764 109.35 -8.54 28.06
C LYS A 764 108.00 -9.17 27.67
N ILE A 765 107.64 -10.33 28.23
CA ILE A 765 106.42 -11.06 27.84
C ILE A 765 105.22 -10.62 28.68
N ILE A 766 105.43 -10.33 29.96
CA ILE A 766 104.38 -10.01 30.95
C ILE A 766 103.54 -8.79 30.53
N GLN A 767 104.19 -7.68 30.12
CA GLN A 767 103.50 -6.44 29.71
C GLN A 767 102.50 -6.59 28.55
N LYS A 768 102.62 -7.63 27.71
CA LYS A 768 101.65 -7.88 26.63
C LYS A 768 100.40 -8.64 27.07
N LEU A 769 100.44 -9.30 28.23
CA LEU A 769 99.30 -10.03 28.78
C LEU A 769 98.45 -9.14 29.69
N GLU A 770 99.09 -8.25 30.46
CA GLU A 770 98.44 -7.31 31.40
C GLU A 770 97.44 -6.36 30.72
N GLY A 771 97.70 -5.93 29.48
CA GLY A 771 96.77 -5.07 28.73
C GLY A 771 95.48 -5.78 28.33
N ARG A 772 95.58 -7.05 27.89
CA ARG A 772 94.48 -7.84 27.34
C ARG A 772 93.51 -8.38 28.40
N VAL A 773 93.90 -8.34 29.68
CA VAL A 773 93.01 -8.63 30.82
C VAL A 773 92.00 -7.48 31.02
N LYS A 774 92.47 -6.23 30.98
CA LYS A 774 91.64 -5.04 31.28
C LYS A 774 90.51 -4.79 30.29
N GLU A 775 90.69 -5.19 29.03
CA GLU A 775 89.66 -5.09 27.99
C GLU A 775 88.50 -6.05 28.30
N LEU A 776 88.82 -7.29 28.68
CA LEU A 776 87.83 -8.33 29.04
C LEU A 776 87.11 -8.02 30.37
N GLU A 777 87.79 -7.39 31.33
CA GLU A 777 87.18 -6.93 32.59
C GLU A 777 86.08 -5.86 32.34
N LEU A 778 86.29 -4.96 31.38
CA LEU A 778 85.33 -3.90 31.02
C LEU A 778 84.08 -4.43 30.30
N GLU A 779 84.24 -5.39 29.39
CA GLU A 779 83.09 -6.00 28.71
C GLU A 779 82.20 -6.77 29.69
N LEU A 780 82.80 -7.54 30.61
CA LEU A 780 82.10 -8.29 31.65
C LEU A 780 81.28 -7.38 32.59
N ASP A 781 81.84 -6.25 33.02
CA ASP A 781 81.16 -5.27 33.87
C ASP A 781 80.07 -4.47 33.13
N SER A 782 80.01 -4.55 31.79
CA SER A 782 78.92 -4.00 30.98
C SER A 782 77.72 -4.96 30.92
N GLU A 783 77.95 -6.26 30.75
CA GLU A 783 76.88 -7.27 30.71
C GLU A 783 76.24 -7.52 32.09
N GLN A 784 77.03 -7.48 33.17
CA GLN A 784 76.46 -7.58 34.52
C GLN A 784 75.40 -6.50 34.82
N LYS A 785 75.54 -5.30 34.22
CA LYS A 785 74.55 -4.21 34.35
C LYS A 785 73.28 -4.49 33.54
N ARG A 786 73.39 -4.93 32.28
CA ARG A 786 72.24 -5.37 31.46
C ARG A 786 71.49 -6.53 32.11
N HIS A 787 72.22 -7.47 32.72
CA HIS A 787 71.62 -8.60 33.41
C HIS A 787 70.89 -8.16 34.71
N ALA A 788 71.45 -7.21 35.46
CA ALA A 788 70.78 -6.64 36.63
C ALA A 788 69.48 -5.87 36.28
N GLU A 789 69.40 -5.23 35.11
CA GLU A 789 68.19 -4.54 34.66
C GLU A 789 67.10 -5.49 34.14
N THR A 790 67.48 -6.51 33.37
CA THR A 790 66.55 -7.57 32.95
C THR A 790 65.97 -8.32 34.15
N VAL A 791 66.78 -8.66 35.16
CA VAL A 791 66.28 -9.28 36.42
C VAL A 791 65.33 -8.36 37.20
N LYS A 792 65.56 -7.03 37.22
CA LYS A 792 64.62 -6.07 37.82
C LYS A 792 63.28 -6.02 37.08
N SER A 793 63.31 -6.04 35.75
CA SER A 793 62.10 -6.09 34.92
C SER A 793 61.31 -7.39 35.14
N LEU A 794 62.02 -8.52 35.13
CA LEU A 794 61.44 -9.85 35.32
C LEU A 794 60.76 -9.96 36.71
N ARG A 795 61.41 -9.49 37.79
CA ARG A 795 60.82 -9.43 39.13
C ARG A 795 59.63 -8.46 39.25
N LYS A 796 59.53 -7.45 38.38
CA LYS A 796 58.36 -6.55 38.33
C LYS A 796 57.18 -7.22 37.65
N ASN A 797 57.44 -7.98 36.59
CA ASN A 797 56.45 -8.79 35.89
C ASN A 797 55.99 -10.00 36.72
N GLU A 798 56.87 -10.65 37.49
CA GLU A 798 56.49 -11.70 38.46
C GLU A 798 55.49 -11.21 39.51
N ARG A 799 55.66 -9.98 40.03
CA ARG A 799 54.71 -9.39 40.97
C ARG A 799 53.36 -9.16 40.31
N ARG A 800 53.34 -8.54 39.14
CA ARG A 800 52.13 -8.31 38.36
C ARG A 800 51.42 -9.61 37.97
N LEU A 801 52.17 -10.68 37.70
CA LEU A 801 51.63 -12.01 37.44
C LEU A 801 51.01 -12.63 38.71
N LYS A 802 51.65 -12.47 39.88
CA LYS A 802 51.11 -12.93 41.17
C LYS A 802 49.89 -12.11 41.63
N GLU A 803 49.87 -10.81 41.35
CA GLU A 803 48.72 -9.93 41.56
C GLU A 803 47.53 -10.38 40.66
N LEU A 804 47.77 -10.64 39.38
CA LEU A 804 46.74 -11.15 38.45
C LEU A 804 46.28 -12.59 38.77
N LEU A 805 47.18 -13.46 39.26
CA LEU A 805 46.81 -14.79 39.73
C LEU A 805 45.96 -14.70 41.01
N PHE A 806 46.32 -13.83 41.96
CA PHE A 806 45.51 -13.61 43.17
C PHE A 806 44.14 -13.03 42.84
N GLN A 807 44.07 -12.06 41.91
CA GLN A 807 42.83 -11.51 41.36
C GLN A 807 41.97 -12.63 40.74
N SER A 808 42.56 -13.47 39.88
CA SER A 808 41.86 -14.59 39.24
C SER A 808 41.40 -15.66 40.24
N GLU A 809 42.18 -15.94 41.29
CA GLU A 809 41.78 -16.82 42.38
C GLU A 809 40.64 -16.24 43.23
N GLU A 810 40.65 -14.93 43.50
CA GLU A 810 39.60 -14.25 44.25
C GLU A 810 38.30 -14.13 43.43
N ASP A 811 38.41 -13.86 42.13
CA ASP A 811 37.28 -13.90 41.20
C ASP A 811 36.72 -15.31 41.04
N GLN A 812 37.56 -16.36 40.98
CA GLN A 812 37.08 -17.75 41.03
C GLN A 812 36.38 -18.07 42.37
N LYS A 813 36.92 -17.61 43.50
CA LYS A 813 36.27 -17.80 44.82
C LYS A 813 34.94 -17.04 44.89
N ASN A 814 34.82 -15.87 44.27
CA ASN A 814 33.57 -15.11 44.16
C ASN A 814 32.58 -15.74 43.18
N GLN A 815 33.05 -16.31 42.06
CA GLN A 815 32.24 -17.07 41.11
C GLN A 815 31.71 -18.36 41.75
N HIS A 816 32.52 -19.05 42.57
CA HIS A 816 32.07 -20.23 43.32
C HIS A 816 31.09 -19.86 44.45
N ARG A 817 31.30 -18.75 45.16
CA ARG A 817 30.29 -18.18 46.09
C ARG A 817 28.98 -17.82 45.39
N MET A 818 29.03 -17.30 44.16
CA MET A 818 27.86 -17.06 43.32
C MET A 818 27.18 -18.37 42.92
N GLN A 819 27.93 -19.40 42.53
CA GLN A 819 27.39 -20.74 42.25
C GLN A 819 26.73 -21.34 43.49
N GLU A 820 27.39 -21.35 44.65
CA GLU A 820 26.78 -21.79 45.92
C GLU A 820 25.53 -20.99 46.29
N LEU A 821 25.48 -19.69 45.96
CA LEU A 821 24.31 -18.84 46.22
C LEU A 821 23.16 -19.19 45.26
N VAL A 822 23.47 -19.40 43.97
CA VAL A 822 22.50 -19.88 42.96
C VAL A 822 22.00 -21.27 43.32
N GLU A 823 22.85 -22.20 43.73
CA GLU A 823 22.46 -23.54 44.20
C GLU A 823 21.62 -23.46 45.48
N ARG A 824 21.98 -22.61 46.45
CA ARG A 824 21.15 -22.36 47.64
C ARG A 824 19.80 -21.73 47.29
N LEU A 825 19.73 -20.86 46.27
CA LEU A 825 18.48 -20.29 45.77
C LEU A 825 17.65 -21.31 44.97
N GLN A 826 18.27 -22.19 44.18
CA GLN A 826 17.61 -23.30 43.49
C GLN A 826 17.11 -24.38 44.47
N MET A 827 17.87 -24.67 45.53
CA MET A 827 17.45 -25.54 46.63
C MET A 827 16.28 -24.93 47.40
N LYS A 828 16.30 -23.62 47.67
CA LYS A 828 15.13 -22.90 48.23
C LYS A 828 13.95 -22.87 47.26
N MET A 829 14.16 -22.71 45.95
CA MET A 829 13.11 -22.74 44.94
C MET A 829 12.48 -24.14 44.85
N LYS A 830 13.28 -25.21 44.90
CA LYS A 830 12.80 -26.60 45.01
C LYS A 830 12.06 -26.85 46.32
N ALA A 831 12.55 -26.30 47.44
CA ALA A 831 11.88 -26.41 48.73
C ALA A 831 10.53 -25.68 48.75
N TYR A 832 10.46 -24.45 48.23
CA TYR A 832 9.20 -23.72 48.09
C TYR A 832 8.25 -24.38 47.08
N LYS A 833 8.75 -24.89 45.95
CA LYS A 833 7.92 -25.65 45.00
C LYS A 833 7.33 -26.89 45.67
N ARG A 834 8.15 -27.65 46.41
CA ARG A 834 7.70 -28.77 47.22
C ARG A 834 6.72 -28.35 48.32
N GLN A 835 6.89 -27.18 48.93
CA GLN A 835 5.99 -26.66 49.95
C GLN A 835 4.65 -26.17 49.37
N VAL A 836 4.63 -25.75 48.10
CA VAL A 836 3.40 -25.51 47.32
C VAL A 836 2.76 -26.84 46.93
N GLU A 837 3.53 -27.82 46.43
CA GLU A 837 3.05 -29.16 46.09
C GLU A 837 2.46 -29.88 47.33
N GLU A 838 3.11 -29.81 48.49
CA GLU A 838 2.62 -30.34 49.77
C GLU A 838 1.39 -29.54 50.28
N ALA A 839 1.28 -28.24 49.99
CA ALA A 839 0.08 -27.45 50.29
C ALA A 839 -1.09 -27.77 49.34
N GLU A 840 -0.81 -28.05 48.06
CA GLU A 840 -1.79 -28.53 47.08
C GLU A 840 -2.24 -29.96 47.40
N GLU A 841 -1.35 -30.85 47.83
CA GLU A 841 -1.73 -32.16 48.35
C GLU A 841 -2.58 -32.01 49.63
N GLN A 842 -2.21 -31.15 50.57
CA GLN A 842 -3.00 -30.92 51.78
C GLN A 842 -4.37 -30.28 51.46
N ALA A 843 -4.43 -29.39 50.47
CA ALA A 843 -5.68 -28.84 49.94
C ALA A 843 -6.53 -29.93 49.27
N ASN A 844 -5.96 -30.77 48.41
CA ASN A 844 -6.65 -31.88 47.74
C ASN A 844 -7.10 -32.97 48.74
N VAL A 845 -6.33 -33.26 49.78
CA VAL A 845 -6.71 -34.14 50.90
C VAL A 845 -7.87 -33.51 51.67
N ASN A 846 -7.86 -32.21 51.93
CA ASN A 846 -8.98 -31.52 52.58
C ASN A 846 -10.22 -31.43 51.66
N LEU A 847 -10.05 -31.31 50.34
CA LEU A 847 -11.13 -31.34 49.35
C LEU A 847 -11.69 -32.76 49.17
N THR A 848 -10.85 -33.79 49.32
CA THR A 848 -11.26 -35.20 49.36
C THR A 848 -11.96 -35.55 50.67
N LYS A 849 -11.51 -35.01 51.81
CA LYS A 849 -12.24 -35.06 53.08
C LYS A 849 -13.57 -34.31 52.97
N TYR A 850 -13.60 -33.14 52.35
CA TYR A 850 -14.84 -32.38 52.12
C TYR A 850 -15.83 -33.18 51.27
N ARG A 851 -15.38 -33.78 50.15
CA ARG A 851 -16.19 -34.72 49.35
C ARG A 851 -16.65 -35.93 50.15
N LYS A 852 -15.84 -36.48 51.05
CA LYS A 852 -16.26 -37.53 51.98
C LYS A 852 -17.29 -37.06 53.00
N THR A 853 -17.13 -35.89 53.61
CA THR A 853 -18.11 -35.36 54.55
C THR A 853 -19.39 -34.92 53.85
N VAL A 854 -19.32 -34.53 52.57
CA VAL A 854 -20.49 -34.34 51.71
C VAL A 854 -21.14 -35.70 51.47
N HIS A 855 -20.46 -36.75 51.01
CA HIS A 855 -21.06 -38.08 50.86
C HIS A 855 -21.55 -38.72 52.17
N GLU A 856 -20.90 -38.48 53.31
CA GLU A 856 -21.37 -38.94 54.62
C GLU A 856 -22.60 -38.16 55.09
N LEU A 857 -22.81 -36.94 54.56
CA LEU A 857 -23.99 -36.10 54.73
C LEU A 857 -25.08 -36.43 53.71
N ASP A 858 -24.75 -36.73 52.45
CA ASP A 858 -25.63 -37.31 51.44
C ASP A 858 -26.18 -38.67 51.95
N ASP A 859 -25.31 -39.56 52.44
CA ASP A 859 -25.71 -40.81 53.11
C ASP A 859 -26.60 -40.52 54.34
N ALA A 860 -26.35 -39.43 55.08
CA ALA A 860 -27.15 -39.06 56.24
C ALA A 860 -28.52 -38.45 55.84
N GLU A 861 -28.59 -37.72 54.74
CA GLU A 861 -29.81 -37.20 54.13
C GLU A 861 -30.60 -38.32 53.45
N GLU A 862 -29.99 -39.26 52.74
CA GLU A 862 -30.65 -40.50 52.28
C GLU A 862 -31.14 -41.35 53.46
N ARG A 863 -30.36 -41.47 54.56
CA ARG A 863 -30.86 -42.13 55.78
C ARG A 863 -31.98 -41.33 56.45
N ALA A 864 -31.96 -40.00 56.37
CA ALA A 864 -33.04 -39.14 56.85
C ALA A 864 -34.29 -39.29 55.97
N ASP A 865 -34.18 -39.36 54.64
CA ASP A 865 -35.26 -39.60 53.69
C ASP A 865 -35.79 -41.03 53.75
N ILE A 866 -34.95 -42.01 54.05
CA ILE A 866 -35.40 -43.38 54.37
C ILE A 866 -36.15 -43.38 55.71
N ALA A 867 -35.72 -42.60 56.71
CA ALA A 867 -36.42 -42.45 57.98
C ALA A 867 -37.71 -41.61 57.86
N GLU A 868 -37.73 -40.53 57.07
CA GLU A 868 -38.86 -39.65 56.79
C GLU A 868 -39.87 -40.35 55.89
N SER A 869 -39.44 -41.11 54.88
CA SER A 869 -40.33 -41.94 54.08
C SER A 869 -40.83 -43.16 54.85
N ALA A 870 -40.07 -43.71 55.81
CA ALA A 870 -40.58 -44.70 56.77
C ALA A 870 -41.59 -44.09 57.74
N LEU A 871 -41.31 -42.91 58.32
CA LEU A 871 -42.23 -42.15 59.16
C LEU A 871 -43.48 -41.73 58.38
N THR A 872 -43.37 -41.45 57.09
CA THR A 872 -44.50 -41.13 56.21
C THR A 872 -45.30 -42.39 55.85
N LYS A 873 -44.64 -43.54 55.64
CA LYS A 873 -45.28 -44.87 55.52
C LYS A 873 -45.94 -45.34 56.82
N ILE A 874 -45.52 -44.83 57.99
CA ILE A 874 -46.15 -45.06 59.30
C ILE A 874 -47.30 -44.06 59.55
N ARG A 875 -47.11 -42.76 59.26
CA ARG A 875 -48.13 -41.71 59.34
C ARG A 875 -49.31 -41.98 58.39
N THR A 876 -49.08 -42.61 57.24
CA THR A 876 -50.13 -43.07 56.30
C THR A 876 -50.81 -44.39 56.71
N LYS A 877 -50.37 -45.05 57.79
CA LYS A 877 -50.98 -46.30 58.30
C LYS A 877 -51.76 -46.17 59.61
N ASN A 878 -51.56 -45.12 60.40
CA ASN A 878 -52.38 -44.84 61.58
C ASN A 878 -53.41 -43.73 61.34
N ARG A 879 -54.62 -44.18 60.96
CA ARG A 879 -55.89 -43.44 60.90
C ARG A 879 -56.12 -42.63 62.19
N GLY A 880 -56.25 -41.31 62.08
CA GLY A 880 -56.27 -40.39 63.23
C GLY A 880 -57.59 -40.30 64.01
N SER A 881 -57.58 -39.50 65.10
CA SER A 881 -58.76 -39.16 65.90
C SER A 881 -58.51 -37.97 66.83
N PHE A 882 -59.26 -36.87 66.63
CA PHE A 882 -59.47 -35.69 67.51
C PHE A 882 -58.23 -34.88 67.97
N GLY A 883 -58.30 -33.56 68.20
CA GLY A 883 -59.36 -32.60 67.84
C GLY A 883 -59.35 -31.32 68.68
N LYS A 884 -59.52 -30.15 68.02
CA LYS A 884 -59.76 -28.78 68.55
C LYS A 884 -58.66 -28.11 69.41
N GLY A 885 -58.26 -26.91 68.98
CA GLY A 885 -58.54 -25.70 69.79
C GLY A 885 -57.41 -24.74 70.18
N TYR A 886 -57.56 -23.47 69.75
CA TYR A 886 -57.14 -22.22 70.43
C TYR A 886 -55.65 -21.93 70.76
N SER A 887 -55.15 -20.87 70.08
CA SER A 887 -54.68 -19.60 70.68
C SER A 887 -53.29 -19.45 71.34
N SER A 888 -52.60 -18.38 70.91
CA SER A 888 -51.71 -17.49 71.70
C SER A 888 -50.39 -18.04 72.28
N GLY A 889 -49.28 -17.73 71.60
CA GLY A 889 -48.46 -16.56 71.98
C GLY A 889 -47.29 -16.68 72.99
N TYR A 890 -46.23 -15.92 72.67
CA TYR A 890 -45.24 -15.31 73.58
C TYR A 890 -44.12 -16.13 74.25
N SER A 891 -43.00 -15.40 74.46
CA SER A 891 -41.99 -15.51 75.52
C SER A 891 -40.91 -16.60 75.49
N THR A 892 -39.76 -16.18 74.96
CA THR A 892 -38.44 -16.12 75.64
C THR A 892 -38.44 -16.28 77.18
N PRO A 893 -37.33 -16.75 77.77
CA PRO A 893 -36.49 -15.75 78.47
C PRO A 893 -34.95 -15.96 78.40
N TYR A 894 -34.22 -14.84 78.29
CA TYR A 894 -32.84 -14.61 78.79
C TYR A 894 -32.83 -14.55 80.34
N PRO A 895 -31.70 -14.46 81.10
CA PRO A 895 -30.29 -14.13 80.75
C PRO A 895 -29.28 -15.19 81.28
N GLY A 896 -27.94 -15.04 81.27
CA GLY A 896 -26.99 -14.04 80.76
C GLY A 896 -25.73 -13.92 81.66
N LEU A 897 -24.73 -13.08 81.28
CA LEU A 897 -23.44 -12.79 81.99
C LEU A 897 -22.42 -13.95 82.03
N VAL A 898 -21.07 -13.79 82.03
CA VAL A 898 -20.06 -12.72 81.76
C VAL A 898 -18.63 -13.40 81.81
N ARG A 899 -17.39 -12.90 81.55
CA ARG A 899 -16.76 -11.58 81.28
C ARG A 899 -15.32 -11.68 80.68
N SER A 900 -15.09 -11.19 79.45
CA SER A 900 -13.80 -10.58 78.99
C SER A 900 -12.53 -11.48 78.86
N PRO A 901 -11.35 -11.01 78.36
CA PRO A 901 -10.99 -9.66 77.85
C PRO A 901 -10.21 -9.56 76.50
N SER A 902 -10.18 -8.33 75.93
CA SER A 902 -9.06 -7.71 75.16
C SER A 902 -8.64 -8.28 73.78
N SER A 903 -8.09 -7.55 72.79
CA SER A 903 -8.28 -6.23 72.11
C SER A 903 -7.08 -6.07 71.11
N VAL A 904 -6.94 -5.21 70.09
CA VAL A 904 -7.55 -3.98 69.48
C VAL A 904 -7.41 -4.17 67.93
N GLY A 905 -8.11 -3.57 66.96
CA GLY A 905 -9.14 -2.50 66.87
C GLY A 905 -9.41 -2.17 65.38
N SER A 906 -9.69 -0.91 65.00
CA SER A 906 -9.89 -0.46 63.60
C SER A 906 -9.67 1.06 63.43
N GLU A 907 -9.90 1.57 62.21
CA GLU A 907 -9.79 2.97 61.72
C GLU A 907 -10.59 4.03 62.52
N GLY A 908 -10.26 5.33 62.37
CA GLY A 908 -11.20 6.41 62.71
C GLY A 908 -10.64 7.84 62.84
N ARG A 909 -11.36 8.83 62.29
CA ARG A 909 -11.21 10.29 62.53
C ARG A 909 -11.72 10.65 63.95
N GLY A 910 -11.39 11.78 64.60
CA GLY A 910 -10.55 12.93 64.25
C GLY A 910 -10.87 14.16 65.15
N GLU A 911 -10.27 15.32 64.82
CA GLU A 911 -10.44 16.68 65.42
C GLU A 911 -9.74 17.08 66.75
N LYS A 912 -9.01 18.22 66.62
CA LYS A 912 -8.90 19.41 67.51
C LYS A 912 -7.68 19.66 68.46
N VAL A 913 -7.02 20.80 68.15
CA VAL A 913 -6.55 21.90 69.03
C VAL A 913 -5.05 21.99 69.43
N THR A 914 -4.40 23.02 68.84
CA THR A 914 -3.26 23.90 69.27
C THR A 914 -1.86 23.36 69.63
N ASP A 915 -0.91 23.77 68.77
CA ASP A 915 0.31 24.56 69.06
C ASP A 915 1.59 24.00 69.75
N GLU A 916 2.68 24.71 69.42
CA GLU A 916 4.05 24.78 70.00
C GLU A 916 5.06 23.60 69.88
N ASP A 917 5.74 23.60 68.71
CA ASP A 917 7.20 23.85 68.54
C ASP A 917 8.30 22.74 68.66
N GLU A 918 9.48 23.11 68.14
CA GLU A 918 10.85 22.57 68.23
C GLU A 918 11.19 21.13 67.77
N SER A 919 11.50 21.02 66.47
CA SER A 919 12.75 20.45 65.89
C SER A 919 13.24 19.00 66.17
N ILE A 920 13.69 18.28 65.12
CA ILE A 920 15.08 17.78 64.92
C ILE A 920 15.20 16.86 63.67
N SER A 921 16.36 16.96 63.00
CA SER A 921 16.95 16.02 62.01
C SER A 921 16.12 15.59 60.78
N SER A 922 16.48 16.16 59.62
CA SER A 922 16.24 15.56 58.31
C SER A 922 17.43 14.67 57.89
N LEU A 923 17.17 13.59 57.15
CA LEU A 923 18.23 12.73 56.60
C LEU A 923 17.81 12.02 55.29
N ILE A 924 17.53 12.83 54.27
CA ILE A 924 17.42 12.43 52.86
C ILE A 924 18.56 13.16 52.13
N PRO A 925 19.67 12.50 51.76
CA PRO A 925 19.82 12.17 50.32
C PRO A 925 20.79 11.00 50.00
N THR A 926 20.33 9.97 49.28
CA THR A 926 21.22 8.98 48.63
C THR A 926 20.79 8.51 47.23
N TYR A 927 19.51 8.58 46.87
CA TYR A 927 18.98 7.88 45.69
C TYR A 927 19.06 8.63 44.34
N LEU A 928 19.64 9.83 44.28
CA LEU A 928 19.60 10.71 43.08
C LEU A 928 20.98 11.08 42.48
N ASN A 929 22.08 10.45 42.91
CA ASN A 929 23.43 10.76 42.39
C ASN A 929 24.03 9.69 41.45
N SER A 930 23.45 8.49 41.31
CA SER A 930 24.06 7.39 40.55
C SER A 930 23.75 7.37 39.05
N ILE A 931 22.74 8.13 38.58
CA ILE A 931 22.31 8.10 37.16
C ILE A 931 23.06 9.14 36.30
N LYS A 932 23.68 10.16 36.92
CA LYS A 932 24.23 11.33 36.20
C LYS A 932 25.70 11.21 35.77
N LYS A 933 26.26 9.99 35.74
CA LYS A 933 27.70 9.74 35.53
C LYS A 933 28.04 8.67 34.47
N LEU A 934 27.14 8.45 33.51
CA LEU A 934 27.31 7.51 32.38
C LEU A 934 26.91 8.14 31.03
N MET A 935 27.09 9.45 30.87
CA MET A 935 26.76 10.19 29.63
C MET A 935 27.78 11.29 29.27
N ILE A 936 29.03 11.19 29.73
CA ILE A 936 30.18 11.94 29.20
C ILE A 936 31.41 11.02 29.20
N ASP A 937 31.49 10.18 28.16
CA ASP A 937 32.68 9.85 27.36
C ASP A 937 32.18 9.06 26.12
#